data_AF-A0A511CV78-F1
#
_entry.id   AF-A0A511CV78-F1
#
_cell.length_a   1.000
_cell.length_b   1.000
_cell.length_c   1.000
_cell.angle_alpha   90.00
_cell.angle_beta   90.00
_cell.angle_gamma   90.00
#
_symmetry.space_group_name_H-M   'P 1'
#
loop_
_entity.id
_entity.type
_entity.pdbx_description
1 polymer ?
#
loop_
_entity_poly.entity_id
_entity_poly.type
_entity_poly.pdbx_seq_one_letter_code
_entity_poly.pdbx_strand_id
1 'polypeptide(L)'
;MTDVATETARSASSPRPDLEQPPAQVHSLLQRVILPRPSDPVRVRALYVDERTATRLAPTEPEPGELADPMTLTVSTANGRRLRVTSRTTAVVPAQSEVSFGAYFNGFAAGYWRRWSILTEVRLRLSLEGAGRVDVYRTKADGSQIYVCGGLLAEPDRHEVDLGLDLHPFEDGGWYWFDLTTDDHGLVVHEGGWYAAQEAPGRAAVTVGMPTFNRPADCVATLAAIGSDPAVLDVVTAVILPDQGTQKVRDADGYAQAAARLGGRLRIIDQPNLGGSGGYARIMYEALYGSDGAGIDCEQILFMDDDILLEPDSILRAVAFSRFAREPMLVGGQMLSLQVRSQLSTMGEVVDRNTFLWRNAPQTHPHHDFADQTLRQTPWLHRRVDVDYNAWWMCLIPRMVAEDLGLPLPLFIKWDDAEYGLRARSRGYRTATVPGIGIWHMSFMEKDDTSDWQAYFHYRNRFVAAALHGPEDPKALLRDTLKRTLRHLLLMEYSAVALQEMALRDFLAGPEALFPKLPVVLGEIRAKRAEYDDGCPLDSATEVPLSHLDEMAAQMFPEPPVGKVAIAKGLVKGVLHNLRPSDPADQVVPQRNVSSRQAQWFVLSRLDSATVTTPDGRGVTFRRRDRQLFTAQLRRSMAQLREIGKAWPELRRRYREAQPELTGREGWRQIFQR
;
A
#
# COMPACT_ATOMS: atom_id res chain seq x y z
N MET A 1 -12.41 81.56 46.44
CA MET A 1 -13.86 81.41 46.63
C MET A 1 -14.41 80.98 45.28
N THR A 2 -14.39 79.67 45.03
CA THR A 2 -15.56 78.77 45.13
C THR A 2 -16.66 79.18 44.15
N ASP A 3 -16.90 78.37 43.11
CA ASP A 3 -18.07 77.51 43.21
C ASP A 3 -17.98 76.24 42.35
N VAL A 4 -18.70 75.25 42.86
CA VAL A 4 -18.61 73.81 42.64
C VAL A 4 -19.24 73.40 41.31
N ALA A 5 -18.56 72.53 40.56
CA ALA A 5 -19.11 71.83 39.41
C ALA A 5 -19.78 70.53 39.88
N THR A 6 -21.03 70.32 39.45
CA THR A 6 -21.75 69.05 39.62
C THR A 6 -22.08 68.47 38.24
N GLU A 7 -21.63 67.24 38.08
CA GLU A 7 -21.68 66.35 36.93
C GLU A 7 -23.13 65.96 36.54
N THR A 8 -23.45 65.99 35.25
CA THR A 8 -24.53 65.16 34.67
C THR A 8 -24.10 64.66 33.30
N ALA A 9 -23.87 63.34 33.21
CA ALA A 9 -23.45 62.64 32.01
C ALA A 9 -24.53 62.67 30.92
N ARG A 10 -24.15 63.07 29.69
CA ARG A 10 -24.93 62.83 28.47
C ARG A 10 -24.16 61.90 27.54
N SER A 11 -24.84 60.83 27.17
CA SER A 11 -24.51 59.79 26.19
C SER A 11 -24.00 60.36 24.87
N ALA A 12 -22.82 59.90 24.44
CA ALA A 12 -22.29 60.09 23.09
C ALA A 12 -22.52 58.80 22.29
N SER A 13 -23.35 58.90 21.25
CA SER A 13 -23.54 57.85 20.24
C SER A 13 -22.38 57.86 19.25
N SER A 14 -21.54 56.82 19.26
CA SER A 14 -20.55 56.57 18.21
C SER A 14 -21.18 55.81 17.04
N PRO A 15 -20.81 56.13 15.77
CA PRO A 15 -21.36 55.45 14.60
C PRO A 15 -20.81 54.03 14.48
N ARG A 16 -21.69 53.09 14.10
CA ARG A 16 -21.34 51.68 13.81
C ARG A 16 -20.41 51.64 12.59
N PRO A 17 -19.32 50.86 12.62
CA PRO A 17 -18.59 50.53 11.41
C PRO A 17 -19.42 49.50 10.63
N ASP A 18 -19.75 49.83 9.39
CA ASP A 18 -20.32 48.88 8.43
C ASP A 18 -19.33 47.72 8.25
N LEU A 19 -19.80 46.51 8.57
CA LEU A 19 -19.10 45.27 8.24
C LEU A 19 -19.25 45.03 6.74
N GLU A 20 -18.36 45.63 5.95
CA GLU A 20 -18.10 45.13 4.59
C GLU A 20 -17.71 43.65 4.72
N GLN A 21 -18.51 42.78 4.14
CA GLN A 21 -18.18 41.36 4.00
C GLN A 21 -16.83 41.28 3.27
N PRO A 22 -15.81 40.61 3.83
CA PRO A 22 -14.58 40.37 3.08
C PRO A 22 -14.94 39.63 1.79
N PRO A 23 -14.25 39.90 0.67
CA PRO A 23 -14.50 39.21 -0.59
C PRO A 23 -14.46 37.70 -0.33
N ALA A 24 -15.39 36.96 -0.93
CA ALA A 24 -15.50 35.50 -0.77
C ALA A 24 -14.11 34.87 -0.96
N GLN A 25 -13.47 34.49 0.14
CA GLN A 25 -12.14 33.90 0.09
C GLN A 25 -12.26 32.61 -0.72
N VAL A 26 -11.39 32.43 -1.71
CA VAL A 26 -11.41 31.25 -2.57
C VAL A 26 -10.79 30.10 -1.79
N HIS A 27 -11.59 29.09 -1.46
CA HIS A 27 -11.14 27.90 -0.74
C HIS A 27 -11.20 26.68 -1.63
N SER A 28 -10.18 25.81 -1.52
CA SER A 28 -10.12 24.55 -2.27
C SER A 28 -10.19 23.37 -1.32
N LEU A 29 -11.13 22.47 -1.58
CA LEU A 29 -11.29 21.23 -0.82
C LEU A 29 -10.06 20.32 -0.98
N LEU A 30 -9.48 19.88 0.13
CA LEU A 30 -8.38 18.92 0.18
C LEU A 30 -8.86 17.51 0.50
N GLN A 31 -9.81 17.41 1.43
CA GLN A 31 -10.29 16.16 1.99
C GLN A 31 -11.69 16.36 2.57
N ARG A 32 -12.68 15.53 2.19
CA ARG A 32 -14.00 15.55 2.84
C ARG A 32 -13.96 14.79 4.16
N VAL A 33 -14.84 15.17 5.08
CA VAL A 33 -15.24 14.31 6.18
C VAL A 33 -16.20 13.27 5.63
N ILE A 34 -15.82 12.00 5.69
CA ILE A 34 -16.57 10.87 5.14
C ILE A 34 -16.94 9.85 6.22
N LEU A 35 -18.02 9.10 6.00
CA LEU A 35 -18.63 8.20 6.96
C LEU A 35 -18.88 6.82 6.36
N PRO A 36 -18.78 5.72 7.12
CA PRO A 36 -18.84 4.35 6.61
C PRO A 36 -20.14 4.05 5.84
N ARG A 37 -20.08 3.16 4.84
CA ARG A 37 -21.27 2.71 4.11
C ARG A 37 -22.18 1.91 5.06
N PRO A 38 -23.50 1.86 4.81
CA PRO A 38 -24.41 1.04 5.61
C PRO A 38 -24.01 -0.44 5.68
N SER A 39 -23.39 -0.96 4.63
CA SER A 39 -22.91 -2.35 4.53
C SER A 39 -21.51 -2.58 5.11
N ASP A 40 -20.81 -1.54 5.54
CA ASP A 40 -19.45 -1.70 6.09
C ASP A 40 -19.53 -2.38 7.47
N PRO A 41 -18.70 -3.40 7.75
CA PRO A 41 -18.64 -4.04 9.07
C PRO A 41 -18.31 -3.05 10.19
N VAL A 42 -18.74 -3.36 11.42
CA VAL A 42 -18.51 -2.49 12.59
C VAL A 42 -17.04 -2.12 12.79
N ARG A 43 -16.11 -3.07 12.59
CA ARG A 43 -14.66 -2.82 12.71
C ARG A 43 -14.17 -1.75 11.73
N VAL A 44 -14.75 -1.69 10.53
CA VAL A 44 -14.39 -0.73 9.48
C VAL A 44 -14.75 0.71 9.87
N ARG A 45 -15.73 0.91 10.75
CA ARG A 45 -16.09 2.24 11.27
C ARG A 45 -14.91 2.96 11.94
N ALA A 46 -13.98 2.21 12.53
CA ALA A 46 -12.79 2.75 13.19
C ALA A 46 -11.84 3.51 12.24
N LEU A 47 -11.98 3.31 10.92
CA LEU A 47 -11.25 4.10 9.93
C LEU A 47 -11.84 5.49 9.71
N TYR A 48 -13.08 5.73 10.13
CA TYR A 48 -13.79 6.99 9.89
C TYR A 48 -14.00 7.77 11.18
N VAL A 49 -14.36 7.10 12.26
CA VAL A 49 -14.66 7.73 13.55
C VAL A 49 -14.18 6.85 14.69
N ASP A 50 -13.78 7.48 15.78
CA ASP A 50 -13.46 6.85 17.05
C ASP A 50 -14.57 7.20 18.06
N GLU A 51 -15.47 6.24 18.27
CA GLU A 51 -16.61 6.32 19.20
C GLU A 51 -16.25 5.82 20.61
N ARG A 52 -14.95 5.63 20.90
CA ARG A 52 -14.47 5.11 22.17
C ARG A 52 -14.09 6.25 23.11
N THR A 53 -14.60 6.18 24.33
CA THR A 53 -13.99 6.83 25.47
C THR A 53 -12.78 6.00 25.89
N ALA A 54 -11.58 6.52 25.64
CA ALA A 54 -10.33 5.84 25.99
C ALA A 54 -9.85 6.25 27.38
N THR A 55 -9.66 5.28 28.27
CA THR A 55 -8.87 5.45 29.50
C THR A 55 -7.50 4.85 29.25
N ARG A 56 -6.47 5.70 29.17
CA ARG A 56 -5.08 5.26 29.01
C ARG A 56 -4.48 4.97 30.39
N LEU A 57 -4.10 3.72 30.66
CA LEU A 57 -3.23 3.41 31.79
C LEU A 57 -1.80 3.52 31.27
N ALA A 58 -1.06 4.52 31.75
CA ALA A 58 0.35 4.66 31.40
C ALA A 58 1.15 3.54 32.09
N PRO A 59 2.07 2.85 31.38
CA PRO A 59 2.99 1.93 32.03
C PRO A 59 3.89 2.72 32.99
N THR A 60 4.20 2.14 34.14
CA THR A 60 5.29 2.63 35.01
C THR A 60 6.60 2.49 34.25
N GLU A 61 7.47 3.51 34.28
CA GLU A 61 8.81 3.36 33.74
C GLU A 61 9.54 2.24 34.51
N PRO A 62 10.19 1.29 33.82
CA PRO A 62 10.97 0.25 34.48
C PRO A 62 12.15 0.90 35.23
N GLU A 63 12.45 0.41 36.43
CA GLU A 63 13.58 0.89 37.21
C GLU A 63 14.91 0.62 36.46
N PRO A 64 15.97 1.42 36.67
CA PRO A 64 17.26 1.23 36.00
C PRO A 64 17.83 -0.18 36.26
N GLY A 65 17.74 -1.06 35.24
CA GLY A 65 18.23 -2.44 35.31
C GLY A 65 17.17 -3.52 35.07
N GLU A 66 15.87 -3.16 34.98
CA GLU A 66 14.82 -4.12 34.63
C GLU A 66 14.72 -4.35 33.11
N LEU A 67 14.81 -5.61 32.71
CA LEU A 67 14.50 -6.09 31.36
C LEU A 67 12.98 -6.39 31.26
N ALA A 68 12.14 -5.39 31.48
CA ALA A 68 10.70 -5.51 31.28
C ALA A 68 10.30 -4.70 30.04
N ASP A 69 9.66 -5.36 29.05
CA ASP A 69 9.02 -4.64 27.95
C ASP A 69 7.81 -3.87 28.52
N PRO A 70 7.76 -2.52 28.41
CA PRO A 70 6.64 -1.76 28.94
C PRO A 70 5.34 -2.17 28.23
N MET A 71 4.43 -2.83 28.94
CA MET A 71 3.09 -3.12 28.44
C MET A 71 2.19 -1.91 28.66
N THR A 72 1.79 -1.26 27.57
CA THR A 72 0.72 -0.25 27.61
C THR A 72 -0.63 -0.95 27.51
N LEU A 73 -1.44 -0.92 28.57
CA LEU A 73 -2.82 -1.38 28.53
C LEU A 73 -3.73 -0.19 28.21
N THR A 74 -4.43 -0.25 27.08
CA THR A 74 -5.47 0.74 26.76
C THR A 74 -6.84 0.11 26.96
N VAL A 75 -7.58 0.60 27.96
CA VAL A 75 -8.96 0.18 28.19
C VAL A 75 -9.86 1.18 27.49
N SER A 76 -10.64 0.71 26.53
CA SER A 76 -11.62 1.54 25.85
C SER A 76 -13.00 0.97 26.04
N THR A 77 -13.95 1.82 26.42
CA THR A 77 -15.37 1.49 26.49
C THR A 77 -16.06 2.21 25.33
N ALA A 78 -16.85 1.47 24.55
CA ALA A 78 -17.79 2.10 23.63
C ALA A 78 -19.02 2.52 24.44
N ASN A 79 -19.39 3.80 24.39
CA ASN A 79 -20.67 4.22 24.94
C ASN A 79 -21.80 3.49 24.19
N GLY A 80 -22.88 3.15 24.90
CA GLY A 80 -24.05 2.46 24.30
C GLY A 80 -24.76 3.28 23.22
N ARG A 81 -24.40 4.56 23.04
CA ARG A 81 -24.95 5.49 22.05
C ARG A 81 -23.91 5.73 20.96
N ARG A 82 -24.15 5.21 19.76
CA ARG A 82 -23.25 5.33 18.59
C ARG A 82 -23.69 6.45 17.66
N LEU A 83 -22.74 7.00 16.92
CA LEU A 83 -23.00 7.94 15.82
C LEU A 83 -23.85 7.26 14.76
N ARG A 84 -24.98 7.87 14.40
CA ARG A 84 -25.89 7.35 13.37
C ARG A 84 -25.54 7.97 12.02
N VAL A 85 -25.00 7.15 11.12
CA VAL A 85 -24.69 7.56 9.74
C VAL A 85 -25.97 7.58 8.92
N THR A 86 -26.24 8.70 8.23
CA THR A 86 -27.43 8.86 7.37
C THR A 86 -27.06 8.98 5.89
N SER A 87 -25.87 9.48 5.60
CA SER A 87 -25.25 9.48 4.26
C SER A 87 -23.74 9.30 4.39
N ARG A 88 -23.02 9.28 3.26
CA ARG A 88 -21.54 9.22 3.26
C ARG A 88 -20.87 10.47 3.85
N THR A 89 -21.60 11.57 4.05
CA THR A 89 -21.09 12.84 4.58
C THR A 89 -21.93 13.40 5.75
N THR A 90 -23.08 12.77 6.04
CA THR A 90 -24.04 13.23 7.04
C THR A 90 -24.24 12.21 8.16
N ALA A 91 -24.16 12.67 9.41
CA ALA A 91 -24.34 11.85 10.60
C ALA A 91 -25.09 12.59 11.72
N VAL A 92 -25.63 11.82 12.66
CA VAL A 92 -26.20 12.32 13.90
C VAL A 92 -25.40 11.79 15.07
N VAL A 93 -24.78 12.69 15.83
CA VAL A 93 -24.18 12.44 17.13
C VAL A 93 -25.31 12.45 18.16
N PRO A 94 -25.58 11.36 18.89
CA PRO A 94 -26.63 11.33 19.91
C PRO A 94 -26.34 12.31 21.04
N ALA A 95 -27.35 12.66 21.84
CA ALA A 95 -27.15 13.42 23.08
C ALA A 95 -26.23 12.67 24.07
N GLN A 96 -25.48 13.44 24.86
CA GLN A 96 -24.54 12.99 25.90
C GLN A 96 -23.52 11.99 25.32
N SER A 97 -22.92 12.35 24.20
CA SER A 97 -21.96 11.53 23.46
C SER A 97 -20.75 12.37 23.07
N GLU A 98 -19.59 11.72 23.04
CA GLU A 98 -18.37 12.26 22.45
C GLU A 98 -17.98 11.35 21.29
N VAL A 99 -17.70 11.94 20.14
CA VAL A 99 -17.23 11.21 18.95
C VAL A 99 -16.02 11.93 18.39
N SER A 100 -14.92 11.20 18.27
CA SER A 100 -13.70 11.72 17.68
C SER A 100 -13.63 11.40 16.18
N PHE A 101 -13.23 12.39 15.39
CA PHE A 101 -12.88 12.20 13.97
C PHE A 101 -11.36 12.02 13.80
N GLY A 102 -10.63 11.77 14.89
CA GLY A 102 -9.23 11.34 14.92
C GLY A 102 -9.06 9.91 14.42
N ALA A 103 -9.43 9.67 13.17
CA ALA A 103 -9.41 8.38 12.51
C ALA A 103 -8.72 8.46 11.14
N TYR A 104 -8.40 7.31 10.56
CA TYR A 104 -7.61 7.20 9.32
C TYR A 104 -8.09 8.10 8.17
N PHE A 105 -9.39 8.10 7.86
CA PHE A 105 -9.96 8.86 6.76
C PHE A 105 -10.34 10.31 7.12
N ASN A 106 -10.57 10.64 8.39
CA ASN A 106 -11.08 11.97 8.77
C ASN A 106 -10.04 12.85 9.47
N GLY A 107 -9.01 12.25 10.06
CA GLY A 107 -7.81 12.96 10.47
C GLY A 107 -7.09 13.52 9.25
N PHE A 108 -6.46 14.67 9.43
CA PHE A 108 -5.66 15.34 8.42
C PHE A 108 -4.18 15.11 8.70
N ALA A 109 -3.49 14.44 7.78
CA ALA A 109 -2.06 14.08 7.88
C ALA A 109 -1.14 15.30 7.71
N ALA A 110 -1.22 16.26 8.64
CA ALA A 110 -0.61 17.58 8.58
C ALA A 110 0.90 17.56 8.28
N GLY A 111 1.65 16.61 8.84
CA GLY A 111 3.09 16.49 8.58
C GLY A 111 3.46 16.18 7.12
N TYR A 112 2.57 15.53 6.37
CA TYR A 112 2.78 15.26 4.94
C TYR A 112 2.53 16.51 4.10
N TRP A 113 1.41 17.20 4.35
CA TRP A 113 1.07 18.45 3.67
C TRP A 113 2.10 19.53 3.95
N ARG A 114 2.55 19.67 5.20
CA ARG A 114 3.62 20.60 5.57
C ARG A 114 4.91 20.34 4.79
N ARG A 115 5.30 19.07 4.65
CA ARG A 115 6.57 18.68 4.01
C ARG A 115 6.58 18.94 2.51
N TRP A 116 5.49 18.57 1.86
CA TRP A 116 5.44 18.36 0.41
C TRP A 116 4.61 19.38 -0.33
N SER A 117 3.76 20.15 0.35
CA SER A 117 2.90 21.14 -0.29
C SER A 117 3.40 22.58 -0.13
N ILE A 118 2.75 23.50 -0.84
CA ILE A 118 2.94 24.96 -0.70
C ILE A 118 2.15 25.55 0.49
N LEU A 119 1.31 24.76 1.16
CA LEU A 119 0.42 25.25 2.20
C LEU A 119 1.16 25.53 3.51
N THR A 120 0.85 26.67 4.12
CA THR A 120 1.30 27.05 5.48
C THR A 120 0.17 26.95 6.52
N GLU A 121 -1.08 26.94 6.07
CA GLU A 121 -2.30 26.84 6.87
C GLU A 121 -3.30 25.93 6.15
N VAL A 122 -4.14 25.25 6.92
CA VAL A 122 -5.35 24.56 6.44
C VAL A 122 -6.56 25.02 7.23
N ARG A 123 -7.76 24.87 6.66
CA ARG A 123 -9.01 25.25 7.30
C ARG A 123 -9.90 24.03 7.52
N LEU A 124 -10.39 23.85 8.74
CA LEU A 124 -11.46 22.91 9.04
C LEU A 124 -12.79 23.62 8.86
N ARG A 125 -13.65 23.09 7.98
CA ARG A 125 -15.02 23.58 7.79
C ARG A 125 -16.03 22.51 8.09
N LEU A 126 -17.03 22.84 8.91
CA LEU A 126 -18.11 21.95 9.30
C LEU A 126 -19.43 22.69 9.24
N SER A 127 -20.44 22.04 8.67
CA SER A 127 -21.82 22.49 8.76
C SER A 127 -22.57 21.60 9.75
N LEU A 128 -22.95 22.19 10.88
CA LEU A 128 -23.48 21.47 12.04
C LEU A 128 -24.86 22.02 12.41
N GLU A 129 -25.75 21.21 12.93
CA GLU A 129 -27.07 21.65 13.42
C GLU A 129 -27.37 21.03 14.77
N GLY A 130 -27.81 21.86 15.72
CA GLY A 130 -28.02 21.48 17.11
C GLY A 130 -26.99 22.10 18.07
N ALA A 131 -27.13 21.74 19.35
CA ALA A 131 -26.29 22.26 20.41
C ALA A 131 -25.19 21.25 20.80
N GLY A 132 -24.00 21.76 21.09
CA GLY A 132 -22.84 20.93 21.44
C GLY A 132 -21.53 21.70 21.35
N ARG A 133 -20.43 20.99 21.20
CA ARG A 133 -19.09 21.57 21.13
C ARG A 133 -18.25 20.89 20.07
N VAL A 134 -17.44 21.70 19.37
CA VAL A 134 -16.41 21.24 18.44
C VAL A 134 -15.06 21.55 19.07
N ASP A 135 -14.18 20.57 19.19
CA ASP A 135 -12.81 20.75 19.68
C ASP A 135 -11.80 20.21 18.66
N VAL A 136 -10.78 20.99 18.34
CA VAL A 136 -9.72 20.62 17.41
C VAL A 136 -8.46 20.27 18.17
N TYR A 137 -7.85 19.16 17.77
CA TYR A 137 -6.63 18.63 18.35
C TYR A 137 -5.56 18.46 17.29
N ARG A 138 -4.32 18.47 17.74
CA ARG A 138 -3.17 18.05 16.95
C ARG A 138 -2.28 17.09 17.70
N THR A 139 -1.33 16.52 16.97
CA THR A 139 -0.25 15.71 17.56
C THR A 139 1.13 16.20 17.15
N LYS A 140 2.10 15.99 18.04
CA LYS A 140 3.53 15.98 17.67
C LYS A 140 3.87 14.67 16.94
N ALA A 141 5.06 14.59 16.35
CA ALA A 141 5.55 13.38 15.67
C ALA A 141 5.67 12.15 16.60
N ASP A 142 5.80 12.36 17.91
CA ASP A 142 5.83 11.30 18.95
C ASP A 142 4.43 10.83 19.39
N GLY A 143 3.35 11.37 18.81
CA GLY A 143 1.97 11.04 19.16
C GLY A 143 1.41 11.79 20.37
N SER A 144 2.15 12.72 20.97
CA SER A 144 1.64 13.58 22.05
C SER A 144 0.49 14.45 21.54
N GLN A 145 -0.69 14.31 22.14
CA GLN A 145 -1.89 15.06 21.75
C GLN A 145 -1.92 16.44 22.40
N ILE A 146 -2.36 17.44 21.65
CA ILE A 146 -2.40 18.85 22.06
C ILE A 146 -3.74 19.44 21.62
N TYR A 147 -4.48 20.01 22.56
CA TYR A 147 -5.65 20.84 22.28
C TYR A 147 -5.24 22.12 21.55
N VAL A 148 -5.96 22.46 20.49
CA VAL A 148 -5.64 23.63 19.64
C VAL A 148 -6.64 24.75 19.90
N CYS A 149 -7.93 24.48 19.67
CA CYS A 149 -9.03 25.42 19.85
C CYS A 149 -10.36 24.67 19.86
N GLY A 150 -11.45 25.37 20.16
CA GLY A 150 -12.80 24.81 20.13
C GLY A 150 -13.86 25.88 20.28
N GLY A 151 -15.10 25.52 19.98
CA GLY A 151 -16.23 26.44 19.96
C GLY A 151 -17.51 25.77 20.48
N LEU A 152 -18.28 26.52 21.27
CA LEU A 152 -19.60 26.11 21.73
C LEU A 152 -20.65 26.47 20.66
N LEU A 153 -21.50 25.50 20.34
CA LEU A 153 -22.69 25.65 19.52
C LEU A 153 -23.87 25.78 20.49
N ALA A 154 -24.24 27.01 20.84
CA ALA A 154 -25.23 27.26 21.89
C ALA A 154 -26.68 27.13 21.41
N GLU A 155 -26.95 27.52 20.17
CA GLU A 155 -28.30 27.52 19.59
C GLU A 155 -28.58 26.20 18.85
N PRO A 156 -29.84 25.75 18.75
CA PRO A 156 -30.20 24.53 18.04
C PRO A 156 -30.16 24.67 16.50
N ASP A 157 -29.93 25.87 15.99
CA ASP A 157 -29.90 26.18 14.56
C ASP A 157 -28.65 25.64 13.85
N ARG A 158 -28.54 25.93 12.54
CA ARG A 158 -27.40 25.55 11.72
C ARG A 158 -26.21 26.50 11.95
N HIS A 159 -25.04 25.92 12.19
CA HIS A 159 -23.77 26.58 12.44
C HIS A 159 -22.76 26.24 11.34
N GLU A 160 -22.11 27.25 10.80
CA GLU A 160 -20.97 27.11 9.90
C GLU A 160 -19.68 27.38 10.68
N VAL A 161 -18.93 26.32 10.97
CA VAL A 161 -17.65 26.39 11.66
C VAL A 161 -16.55 26.50 10.60
N ASP A 162 -15.67 27.49 10.73
CA ASP A 162 -14.51 27.67 9.84
C ASP A 162 -13.27 28.08 10.66
N LEU A 163 -12.35 27.13 10.85
CA LEU A 163 -11.19 27.28 11.73
C LEU A 163 -9.89 27.19 10.93
N GLY A 164 -9.09 28.26 10.94
CA GLY A 164 -7.74 28.28 10.37
C GLY A 164 -6.72 27.61 11.30
N LEU A 165 -5.88 26.74 10.75
CA LEU A 165 -4.98 25.86 11.50
C LEU A 165 -3.58 25.86 10.88
N ASP A 166 -2.61 26.25 11.70
CA ASP A 166 -1.23 26.44 11.32
C ASP A 166 -0.47 25.12 11.04
N LEU A 167 0.21 24.99 9.90
CA LEU A 167 1.06 23.84 9.58
C LEU A 167 2.52 23.97 10.08
N HIS A 168 2.94 25.10 10.67
CA HIS A 168 4.30 25.29 11.17
C HIS A 168 4.80 24.29 12.24
N PRO A 169 3.97 23.68 13.12
CA PRO A 169 4.46 22.77 14.15
C PRO A 169 4.57 21.28 13.73
N PHE A 170 4.54 20.96 12.42
CA PHE A 170 4.49 19.58 11.89
C PHE A 170 5.71 19.15 11.05
N GLU A 171 6.91 19.63 11.39
CA GLU A 171 8.12 19.39 10.58
C GLU A 171 8.43 17.90 10.38
N ASP A 172 8.32 17.07 11.42
CA ASP A 172 8.67 15.64 11.39
C ASP A 172 7.46 14.70 11.45
N GLY A 173 6.24 15.24 11.47
CA GLY A 173 5.02 14.48 11.60
C GLY A 173 3.93 15.19 12.40
N GLY A 174 2.81 14.48 12.56
CA GLY A 174 1.63 14.88 13.31
C GLY A 174 0.39 14.99 12.43
N TRP A 175 -0.74 14.96 13.11
CA TRP A 175 -2.08 14.99 12.55
C TRP A 175 -2.89 16.13 13.16
N TYR A 176 -3.87 16.64 12.41
CA TYR A 176 -5.01 17.38 12.94
C TYR A 176 -6.26 16.50 12.93
N TRP A 177 -7.15 16.70 13.89
CA TRP A 177 -8.52 16.17 13.84
C TRP A 177 -9.45 17.03 14.71
N PHE A 178 -10.75 16.72 14.68
CA PHE A 178 -11.74 17.35 15.55
C PHE A 178 -12.60 16.31 16.25
N ASP A 179 -13.11 16.67 17.41
CA ASP A 179 -14.05 15.88 18.21
C ASP A 179 -15.35 16.68 18.36
N LEU A 180 -16.47 15.96 18.41
CA LEU A 180 -17.80 16.51 18.66
C LEU A 180 -18.32 15.98 19.98
N THR A 181 -18.70 16.89 20.86
CA THR A 181 -19.28 16.55 22.16
C THR A 181 -20.68 17.16 22.27
N THR A 182 -21.64 16.35 22.70
CA THR A 182 -23.03 16.75 22.87
C THR A 182 -23.45 16.68 24.33
N ASP A 183 -24.36 17.56 24.71
CA ASP A 183 -24.95 17.61 26.06
C ASP A 183 -26.37 17.00 26.00
N ASP A 184 -27.43 17.74 26.29
CA ASP A 184 -28.80 17.20 26.36
C ASP A 184 -29.46 16.95 24.99
N HIS A 185 -28.90 17.54 23.92
CA HIS A 185 -29.41 17.41 22.55
C HIS A 185 -28.37 16.74 21.64
N GLY A 186 -28.85 16.08 20.58
CA GLY A 186 -27.96 15.54 19.55
C GLY A 186 -27.45 16.63 18.62
N LEU A 187 -26.38 16.32 17.88
CA LEU A 187 -25.77 17.20 16.90
C LEU A 187 -25.77 16.52 15.53
N VAL A 188 -26.29 17.19 14.50
CA VAL A 188 -26.26 16.72 13.13
C VAL A 188 -25.05 17.30 12.43
N VAL A 189 -24.23 16.44 11.83
CA VAL A 189 -23.18 16.83 10.89
C VAL A 189 -23.79 16.75 9.51
N HIS A 190 -23.96 17.88 8.83
CA HIS A 190 -24.49 17.92 7.45
C HIS A 190 -23.40 17.61 6.44
N GLU A 191 -22.26 18.27 6.60
CA GLU A 191 -21.07 18.10 5.78
C GLU A 191 -19.84 18.65 6.52
N GLY A 192 -18.66 18.28 6.04
CA GLY A 192 -17.41 18.79 6.57
C GLY A 192 -16.23 18.50 5.66
N GLY A 193 -15.14 19.24 5.85
CA GLY A 193 -13.91 19.00 5.12
C GLY A 193 -12.73 19.84 5.59
N TRP A 194 -11.56 19.44 5.10
CA TRP A 194 -10.31 20.18 5.21
C TRP A 194 -10.08 20.93 3.90
N TYR A 195 -9.76 22.22 4.00
CA TYR A 195 -9.65 23.13 2.87
C TYR A 195 -8.30 23.85 2.90
N ALA A 196 -7.78 24.18 1.73
CA ALA A 196 -6.74 25.19 1.59
C ALA A 196 -7.35 26.59 1.72
N ALA A 197 -6.58 27.52 2.27
CA ALA A 197 -6.93 28.95 2.34
C ALA A 197 -6.72 29.68 0.98
N GLN A 198 -6.43 28.94 -0.08
CA GLN A 198 -6.13 29.45 -1.42
C GLN A 198 -6.69 28.53 -2.51
N GLU A 199 -6.76 29.03 -3.74
CA GLU A 199 -7.14 28.23 -4.90
C GLU A 199 -6.09 27.15 -5.21
N ALA A 200 -6.58 25.97 -5.60
CA ALA A 200 -5.73 24.86 -6.00
C ALA A 200 -5.01 25.17 -7.33
N PRO A 201 -3.67 25.06 -7.38
CA PRO A 201 -2.93 25.29 -8.62
C PRO A 201 -3.29 24.30 -9.74
N GLY A 202 -3.15 24.75 -10.99
CA GLY A 202 -3.36 23.91 -12.18
C GLY A 202 -4.79 23.37 -12.30
N ARG A 203 -4.99 22.43 -13.24
CA ARG A 203 -6.28 21.79 -13.49
C ARG A 203 -6.37 20.43 -12.79
N ALA A 204 -7.53 20.12 -12.23
CA ALA A 204 -7.87 18.76 -11.84
C ALA A 204 -8.39 18.01 -13.06
N ALA A 205 -7.54 17.20 -13.67
CA ALA A 205 -7.85 16.44 -14.88
C ALA A 205 -7.09 15.12 -14.82
N VAL A 206 -7.67 14.12 -14.17
CA VAL A 206 -7.03 12.84 -13.93
C VAL A 206 -7.52 11.79 -14.93
N THR A 207 -6.59 11.05 -15.51
CA THR A 207 -6.87 9.79 -16.21
C THR A 207 -6.63 8.65 -15.24
N VAL A 208 -7.67 7.88 -14.94
CA VAL A 208 -7.54 6.67 -14.12
C VAL A 208 -7.22 5.51 -15.04
N GLY A 209 -6.32 4.62 -14.64
CA GLY A 209 -6.14 3.36 -15.34
C GLY A 209 -5.96 2.19 -14.42
N MET A 210 -6.57 1.07 -14.81
CA MET A 210 -6.48 -0.18 -14.09
C MET A 210 -6.36 -1.36 -15.06
N PRO A 211 -5.25 -2.12 -15.05
CA PRO A 211 -5.15 -3.32 -15.88
C PRO A 211 -5.97 -4.45 -15.26
N THR A 212 -6.54 -5.32 -16.10
CA THR A 212 -7.31 -6.47 -15.61
C THR A 212 -6.94 -7.77 -16.32
N PHE A 213 -7.04 -8.88 -15.58
CA PHE A 213 -6.84 -10.24 -16.12
C PHE A 213 -7.79 -11.23 -15.45
N ASN A 214 -8.86 -11.60 -16.15
CA ASN A 214 -9.85 -12.60 -15.70
C ASN A 214 -10.52 -12.28 -14.35
N ARG A 215 -10.76 -10.99 -14.07
CA ARG A 215 -11.48 -10.52 -12.88
C ARG A 215 -12.62 -9.56 -13.22
N PRO A 216 -13.56 -9.95 -14.08
CA PRO A 216 -14.50 -8.99 -14.64
C PRO A 216 -15.48 -8.43 -13.61
N ALA A 217 -15.88 -9.22 -12.59
CA ALA A 217 -16.74 -8.74 -11.50
C ALA A 217 -16.07 -7.68 -10.62
N ASP A 218 -14.80 -7.89 -10.24
CA ASP A 218 -14.02 -6.94 -9.43
C ASP A 218 -13.85 -5.62 -10.21
N CYS A 219 -13.52 -5.71 -11.50
CA CYS A 219 -13.39 -4.56 -12.37
C CYS A 219 -14.71 -3.76 -12.50
N VAL A 220 -15.85 -4.42 -12.68
CA VAL A 220 -17.16 -3.75 -12.73
C VAL A 220 -17.46 -3.03 -11.42
N ALA A 221 -17.14 -3.62 -10.27
CA ALA A 221 -17.34 -2.98 -8.97
C ALA A 221 -16.49 -1.70 -8.84
N THR A 222 -15.23 -1.72 -9.29
CA THR A 222 -14.36 -0.54 -9.30
C THR A 222 -14.86 0.55 -10.25
N LEU A 223 -15.29 0.18 -11.47
CA LEU A 223 -15.91 1.12 -12.43
C LEU A 223 -17.17 1.78 -11.84
N ALA A 224 -18.02 1.00 -11.17
CA ALA A 224 -19.22 1.50 -10.53
C ALA A 224 -18.90 2.45 -9.37
N ALA A 225 -17.85 2.18 -8.60
CA ALA A 225 -17.38 3.04 -7.51
C ALA A 225 -16.87 4.40 -8.04
N ILE A 226 -16.06 4.41 -9.11
CA ILE A 226 -15.60 5.65 -9.77
C ILE A 226 -16.81 6.47 -10.26
N GLY A 227 -17.78 5.82 -10.89
CA GLY A 227 -19.00 6.46 -11.40
C GLY A 227 -20.06 6.78 -10.34
N SER A 228 -19.81 6.52 -9.05
CA SER A 228 -20.80 6.74 -7.98
C SER A 228 -20.73 8.13 -7.34
N ASP A 229 -19.59 8.82 -7.46
CA ASP A 229 -19.34 10.12 -6.83
C ASP A 229 -19.22 11.22 -7.91
N PRO A 230 -20.18 12.16 -7.99
CA PRO A 230 -20.14 13.25 -8.96
C PRO A 230 -18.85 14.07 -8.90
N ALA A 231 -18.32 14.34 -7.70
CA ALA A 231 -17.09 15.12 -7.56
C ALA A 231 -15.87 14.40 -8.15
N VAL A 232 -15.85 13.06 -8.12
CA VAL A 232 -14.84 12.25 -8.80
C VAL A 232 -15.02 12.33 -10.31
N LEU A 233 -16.25 12.22 -10.80
CA LEU A 233 -16.55 12.35 -12.22
C LEU A 233 -16.12 13.72 -12.78
N ASP A 234 -16.26 14.80 -12.01
CA ASP A 234 -15.88 16.15 -12.45
C ASP A 234 -14.38 16.29 -12.74
N VAL A 235 -13.53 15.49 -12.09
CA VAL A 235 -12.07 15.54 -12.29
C VAL A 235 -11.56 14.41 -13.20
N VAL A 236 -12.31 13.33 -13.37
CA VAL A 236 -11.90 12.18 -14.20
C VAL A 236 -12.16 12.47 -15.68
N THR A 237 -11.08 12.57 -16.44
CA THR A 237 -11.08 12.79 -17.91
C THR A 237 -11.27 11.50 -18.70
N ALA A 238 -10.64 10.41 -18.24
CA ALA A 238 -10.76 9.09 -18.84
C ALA A 238 -10.54 7.98 -17.80
N VAL A 239 -11.09 6.80 -18.08
CA VAL A 239 -10.81 5.55 -17.38
C VAL A 239 -10.30 4.55 -18.41
N ILE A 240 -9.02 4.20 -18.36
CA ILE A 240 -8.36 3.30 -19.30
C ILE A 240 -8.25 1.90 -18.68
N LEU A 241 -8.79 0.90 -19.36
CA LEU A 241 -8.84 -0.48 -18.91
C LEU A 241 -8.18 -1.41 -19.94
N PRO A 242 -6.89 -1.72 -19.79
CA PRO A 242 -6.26 -2.81 -20.53
C PRO A 242 -6.83 -4.17 -20.06
N ASP A 243 -7.71 -4.76 -20.86
CA ASP A 243 -8.27 -6.09 -20.63
C ASP A 243 -7.36 -7.15 -21.26
N GLN A 244 -6.53 -7.73 -20.40
CA GLN A 244 -5.52 -8.73 -20.75
C GLN A 244 -6.06 -10.17 -20.67
N GLY A 245 -7.32 -10.33 -20.24
CA GLY A 245 -7.94 -11.60 -19.92
C GLY A 245 -8.67 -12.25 -21.09
N THR A 246 -9.09 -13.49 -20.87
CA THR A 246 -10.02 -14.21 -21.73
C THR A 246 -11.47 -14.09 -21.24
N GLN A 247 -11.67 -13.82 -19.95
CA GLN A 247 -12.98 -13.46 -19.39
C GLN A 247 -13.12 -11.94 -19.42
N LYS A 248 -13.87 -11.44 -20.40
CA LYS A 248 -13.93 -10.01 -20.71
C LYS A 248 -14.83 -9.24 -19.75
N VAL A 249 -14.39 -8.04 -19.37
CA VAL A 249 -15.15 -7.15 -18.49
C VAL A 249 -16.47 -6.71 -19.13
N ARG A 250 -16.46 -6.55 -20.46
CA ARG A 250 -17.65 -6.18 -21.24
C ARG A 250 -18.79 -7.19 -21.12
N ASP A 251 -18.47 -8.43 -20.78
CA ASP A 251 -19.42 -9.54 -20.69
C ASP A 251 -19.92 -9.79 -19.25
N ALA A 252 -19.44 -9.03 -18.25
CA ALA A 252 -19.84 -9.22 -16.86
C ALA A 252 -21.14 -8.52 -16.48
N ASP A 253 -21.83 -9.12 -15.51
CA ASP A 253 -23.01 -8.55 -14.87
C ASP A 253 -22.71 -7.16 -14.31
N GLY A 254 -23.62 -6.21 -14.54
CA GLY A 254 -23.49 -4.82 -14.09
C GLY A 254 -22.61 -3.93 -14.98
N TYR A 255 -21.87 -4.48 -15.96
CA TYR A 255 -21.01 -3.70 -16.85
C TYR A 255 -21.76 -2.55 -17.54
N ALA A 256 -22.92 -2.85 -18.15
CA ALA A 256 -23.69 -1.85 -18.89
C ALA A 256 -24.08 -0.64 -18.02
N GLN A 257 -24.40 -0.86 -16.74
CA GLN A 257 -24.72 0.22 -15.80
C GLN A 257 -23.48 1.03 -15.43
N ALA A 258 -22.36 0.38 -15.14
CA ALA A 258 -21.11 1.04 -14.80
C ALA A 258 -20.57 1.87 -15.99
N ALA A 259 -20.60 1.29 -17.18
CA ALA A 259 -20.19 1.94 -18.43
C ALA A 259 -21.06 3.15 -18.76
N ALA A 260 -22.39 3.06 -18.58
CA ALA A 260 -23.30 4.18 -18.82
C ALA A 260 -23.00 5.40 -17.91
N ARG A 261 -22.60 5.17 -16.66
CA ARG A 261 -22.23 6.25 -15.72
C ARG A 261 -20.94 6.97 -16.12
N LEU A 262 -19.95 6.22 -16.61
CA LEU A 262 -18.68 6.79 -17.08
C LEU A 262 -18.82 7.43 -18.46
N GLY A 263 -19.73 6.92 -19.30
CA GLY A 263 -19.99 7.42 -20.64
C GLY A 263 -18.75 7.32 -21.53
N GLY A 264 -18.51 8.36 -22.35
CA GLY A 264 -17.36 8.42 -23.26
C GLY A 264 -15.97 8.47 -22.60
N ARG A 265 -15.92 8.50 -21.25
CA ARG A 265 -14.67 8.48 -20.49
C ARG A 265 -14.07 7.07 -20.40
N LEU A 266 -14.87 6.02 -20.48
CA LEU A 266 -14.40 4.64 -20.35
C LEU A 266 -13.79 4.14 -21.67
N ARG A 267 -12.55 3.67 -21.62
CA ARG A 267 -11.80 3.09 -22.74
C ARG A 267 -11.29 1.71 -22.37
N ILE A 268 -11.94 0.66 -22.87
CA ILE A 268 -11.49 -0.73 -22.71
C ILE A 268 -10.66 -1.14 -23.92
N ILE A 269 -9.49 -1.67 -23.65
CA ILE A 269 -8.47 -1.99 -24.62
C ILE A 269 -8.09 -3.46 -24.48
N ASP A 270 -8.43 -4.26 -25.47
CA ASP A 270 -8.02 -5.65 -25.51
C ASP A 270 -6.52 -5.76 -25.88
N GLN A 271 -5.78 -6.55 -25.11
CA GLN A 271 -4.39 -6.89 -25.42
C GLN A 271 -4.02 -8.27 -24.88
N PRO A 272 -2.90 -8.88 -25.32
CA PRO A 272 -2.38 -10.09 -24.71
C PRO A 272 -1.99 -9.89 -23.23
N ASN A 273 -1.77 -11.00 -22.51
CA ASN A 273 -1.25 -10.94 -21.15
C ASN A 273 0.23 -10.52 -21.14
N LEU A 274 0.48 -9.26 -20.82
CA LEU A 274 1.80 -8.67 -20.68
C LEU A 274 2.14 -8.38 -19.20
N GLY A 275 1.36 -8.97 -18.28
CA GLY A 275 1.47 -8.76 -16.84
C GLY A 275 1.06 -7.36 -16.38
N GLY A 276 1.32 -7.05 -15.11
CA GLY A 276 1.11 -5.72 -14.53
C GLY A 276 1.88 -4.65 -15.28
N SER A 277 3.18 -4.86 -15.56
CA SER A 277 4.00 -3.84 -16.22
C SER A 277 3.47 -3.45 -17.60
N GLY A 278 3.01 -4.43 -18.39
CA GLY A 278 2.42 -4.16 -19.71
C GLY A 278 1.04 -3.51 -19.65
N GLY A 279 0.25 -3.82 -18.61
CA GLY A 279 -1.01 -3.15 -18.34
C GLY A 279 -0.81 -1.67 -17.98
N TYR A 280 0.04 -1.38 -16.99
CA TYR A 280 0.37 -0.01 -16.59
C TYR A 280 1.09 0.78 -17.68
N ALA A 281 1.97 0.13 -18.46
CA ALA A 281 2.56 0.74 -19.63
C ALA A 281 1.51 1.08 -20.70
N ARG A 282 0.49 0.25 -20.91
CA ARG A 282 -0.60 0.57 -21.83
C ARG A 282 -1.39 1.79 -21.36
N ILE A 283 -1.74 1.85 -20.07
CA ILE A 283 -2.45 3.01 -19.50
C ILE A 283 -1.67 4.31 -19.77
N MET A 284 -0.39 4.32 -19.41
CA MET A 284 0.44 5.52 -19.58
C MET A 284 0.67 5.83 -21.06
N TYR A 285 0.83 4.82 -21.92
CA TYR A 285 0.97 4.99 -23.36
C TYR A 285 -0.28 5.67 -23.97
N GLU A 286 -1.47 5.21 -23.59
CA GLU A 286 -2.73 5.76 -24.09
C GLU A 286 -3.03 7.15 -23.53
N ALA A 287 -2.67 7.41 -22.27
CA ALA A 287 -2.76 8.74 -21.70
C ALA A 287 -1.80 9.73 -22.40
N LEU A 288 -0.55 9.34 -22.66
CA LEU A 288 0.46 10.23 -23.23
C LEU A 288 0.35 10.38 -24.75
N TYR A 289 0.17 9.27 -25.47
CA TYR A 289 0.35 9.20 -26.92
C TYR A 289 -0.90 8.81 -27.68
N GLY A 290 -1.81 8.04 -27.06
CA GLY A 290 -2.99 7.47 -27.71
C GLY A 290 -2.67 6.44 -28.80
N SER A 291 -3.59 5.50 -29.02
CA SER A 291 -3.51 4.57 -30.15
C SER A 291 -3.65 5.27 -31.53
N ASP A 292 -4.35 6.39 -31.60
CA ASP A 292 -4.58 7.21 -32.80
C ASP A 292 -3.53 8.35 -32.97
N GLY A 293 -2.55 8.43 -32.07
CA GLY A 293 -1.56 9.49 -32.04
C GLY A 293 -2.00 10.74 -31.27
N ALA A 294 -3.19 10.72 -30.65
CA ALA A 294 -3.65 11.76 -29.73
C ALA A 294 -3.81 11.18 -28.31
N GLY A 295 -2.90 11.57 -27.41
CA GLY A 295 -3.04 11.27 -25.99
C GLY A 295 -4.30 11.89 -25.38
N ILE A 296 -4.61 11.51 -24.14
CA ILE A 296 -5.70 12.12 -23.38
C ILE A 296 -5.22 13.45 -22.78
N ASP A 297 -6.05 14.48 -22.93
CA ASP A 297 -5.83 15.78 -22.28
C ASP A 297 -6.09 15.65 -20.76
N CYS A 298 -5.02 15.38 -20.01
CA CYS A 298 -5.04 15.21 -18.57
C CYS A 298 -3.77 15.81 -17.94
N GLU A 299 -3.84 16.25 -16.68
CA GLU A 299 -2.70 16.71 -15.90
C GLU A 299 -2.11 15.59 -15.01
N GLN A 300 -2.92 14.58 -14.68
CA GLN A 300 -2.54 13.49 -13.79
C GLN A 300 -2.90 12.12 -14.37
N ILE A 301 -2.06 11.12 -14.16
CA ILE A 301 -2.32 9.71 -14.46
C ILE A 301 -2.38 8.97 -13.12
N LEU A 302 -3.53 8.37 -12.79
CA LEU A 302 -3.73 7.61 -11.56
C LEU A 302 -3.79 6.11 -11.88
N PHE A 303 -2.76 5.38 -11.49
CA PHE A 303 -2.75 3.92 -11.52
C PHE A 303 -3.55 3.36 -10.35
N MET A 304 -4.36 2.34 -10.63
CA MET A 304 -5.15 1.55 -9.68
C MET A 304 -5.17 0.08 -10.10
N ASP A 305 -5.41 -0.84 -9.18
CA ASP A 305 -5.65 -2.27 -9.49
C ASP A 305 -7.14 -2.56 -9.74
N ASP A 306 -7.45 -3.71 -10.35
CA ASP A 306 -8.81 -4.15 -10.66
C ASP A 306 -9.54 -4.82 -9.48
N ASP A 307 -8.80 -5.51 -8.60
CA ASP A 307 -9.29 -6.24 -7.42
C ASP A 307 -9.24 -5.43 -6.12
N ILE A 308 -9.72 -4.19 -6.21
CA ILE A 308 -9.81 -3.28 -5.06
C ILE A 308 -11.26 -3.05 -4.61
N LEU A 309 -11.41 -2.64 -3.35
CA LEU A 309 -12.55 -1.84 -2.93
C LEU A 309 -12.08 -0.39 -2.81
N LEU A 310 -12.71 0.50 -3.57
CA LEU A 310 -12.34 1.91 -3.65
C LEU A 310 -13.08 2.76 -2.61
N GLU A 311 -12.35 3.66 -1.96
CA GLU A 311 -12.92 4.86 -1.34
C GLU A 311 -12.81 6.03 -2.32
N PRO A 312 -13.90 6.50 -2.97
CA PRO A 312 -13.81 7.48 -4.06
C PRO A 312 -13.13 8.79 -3.66
N ASP A 313 -13.28 9.22 -2.41
CA ASP A 313 -12.62 10.43 -1.89
C ASP A 313 -11.08 10.34 -1.96
N SER A 314 -10.51 9.14 -1.94
CA SER A 314 -9.06 8.94 -2.11
C SER A 314 -8.56 9.46 -3.46
N ILE A 315 -9.37 9.39 -4.53
CA ILE A 315 -9.00 9.97 -5.84
C ILE A 315 -8.88 11.49 -5.73
N LEU A 316 -9.87 12.14 -5.10
CA LEU A 316 -9.87 13.59 -4.90
C LEU A 316 -8.69 14.04 -4.04
N ARG A 317 -8.41 13.32 -2.94
CA ARG A 317 -7.26 13.60 -2.07
C ARG A 317 -5.93 13.49 -2.83
N ALA A 318 -5.77 12.49 -3.69
CA ALA A 318 -4.56 12.32 -4.49
C ALA A 318 -4.38 13.47 -5.48
N VAL A 319 -5.46 13.86 -6.18
CA VAL A 319 -5.46 15.01 -7.10
C VAL A 319 -5.17 16.32 -6.36
N ALA A 320 -5.82 16.55 -5.21
CA ALA A 320 -5.58 17.75 -4.40
C ALA A 320 -4.13 17.83 -3.92
N PHE A 321 -3.59 16.73 -3.37
CA PHE A 321 -2.20 16.69 -2.92
C PHE A 321 -1.22 16.94 -4.07
N SER A 322 -1.48 16.36 -5.25
CA SER A 322 -0.67 16.57 -6.45
C SER A 322 -0.67 18.05 -6.89
N ARG A 323 -1.82 18.71 -6.88
CA ARG A 323 -1.97 20.13 -7.28
C ARG A 323 -1.31 21.10 -6.32
N PHE A 324 -1.32 20.78 -5.03
CA PHE A 324 -0.69 21.60 -3.99
C PHE A 324 0.77 21.23 -3.72
N ALA A 325 1.30 20.18 -4.35
CA ALA A 325 2.70 19.78 -4.20
C ALA A 325 3.62 20.94 -4.59
N ARG A 326 4.65 21.18 -3.78
CA ARG A 326 5.63 22.26 -3.97
C ARG A 326 6.47 22.06 -5.22
N GLU A 327 6.75 20.80 -5.53
CA GLU A 327 7.45 20.35 -6.72
C GLU A 327 6.69 19.14 -7.29
N PRO A 328 6.74 18.90 -8.61
CA PRO A 328 6.15 17.71 -9.20
C PRO A 328 6.64 16.43 -8.52
N MET A 329 5.71 15.57 -8.11
CA MET A 329 6.02 14.36 -7.36
C MET A 329 4.95 13.29 -7.55
N LEU A 330 5.31 12.03 -7.27
CA LEU A 330 4.38 10.92 -7.24
C LEU A 330 3.59 10.93 -5.92
N VAL A 331 2.29 10.71 -6.01
CA VAL A 331 1.38 10.68 -4.85
C VAL A 331 0.77 9.28 -4.74
N GLY A 332 1.19 8.55 -3.73
CA GLY A 332 0.79 7.18 -3.44
C GLY A 332 -0.33 7.09 -2.43
N GLY A 333 -1.28 6.19 -2.67
CA GLY A 333 -2.26 5.74 -1.69
C GLY A 333 -1.77 4.52 -0.92
N GLN A 334 -2.18 4.40 0.33
CA GLN A 334 -1.93 3.24 1.18
C GLN A 334 -2.90 2.09 0.90
N MET A 335 -2.46 0.88 1.24
CA MET A 335 -3.25 -0.34 1.10
C MET A 335 -3.84 -0.78 2.44
N LEU A 336 -5.17 -0.77 2.54
CA LEU A 336 -5.94 -1.46 3.56
C LEU A 336 -6.19 -2.92 3.13
N SER A 337 -6.33 -3.84 4.07
CA SER A 337 -6.54 -5.27 3.76
C SER A 337 -8.00 -5.56 3.42
N LEU A 338 -8.29 -6.17 2.26
CA LEU A 338 -9.66 -6.62 1.92
C LEU A 338 -10.21 -7.68 2.87
N GLN A 339 -9.33 -8.47 3.49
CA GLN A 339 -9.69 -9.57 4.40
C GLN A 339 -9.96 -9.05 5.81
N VAL A 340 -9.13 -8.10 6.28
CA VAL A 340 -9.28 -7.42 7.57
C VAL A 340 -9.42 -5.93 7.28
N ARG A 341 -10.65 -5.50 6.96
CA ARG A 341 -10.93 -4.17 6.40
C ARG A 341 -10.64 -2.98 7.32
N SER A 342 -10.26 -3.18 8.56
CA SER A 342 -9.77 -2.12 9.46
C SER A 342 -8.24 -2.06 9.54
N GLN A 343 -7.53 -2.95 8.84
CA GLN A 343 -6.09 -3.11 8.92
C GLN A 343 -5.36 -2.41 7.78
N LEU A 344 -4.39 -1.58 8.14
CA LEU A 344 -3.38 -1.01 7.25
C LEU A 344 -2.24 -2.00 7.03
N SER A 345 -1.90 -2.25 5.76
CA SER A 345 -0.85 -3.20 5.40
C SER A 345 0.54 -2.67 5.74
N THR A 346 0.85 -1.44 5.33
CA THR A 346 2.10 -0.75 5.65
C THR A 346 1.90 0.76 5.60
N MET A 347 2.66 1.51 6.42
CA MET A 347 2.67 2.97 6.34
C MET A 347 3.44 3.48 5.12
N GLY A 348 4.38 2.70 4.60
CA GLY A 348 5.23 3.07 3.46
C GLY A 348 6.40 2.11 3.29
N GLU A 349 7.01 2.11 2.10
CA GLU A 349 8.05 1.15 1.71
C GLU A 349 9.31 1.85 1.19
N VAL A 350 10.46 1.21 1.42
CA VAL A 350 11.79 1.69 0.98
C VAL A 350 12.60 0.55 0.39
N VAL A 351 13.63 0.88 -0.39
CA VAL A 351 14.59 -0.10 -0.92
C VAL A 351 15.89 -0.02 -0.13
N ASP A 352 16.27 -1.11 0.55
CA ASP A 352 17.59 -1.25 1.16
C ASP A 352 18.66 -1.18 0.07
N ARG A 353 19.49 -0.13 0.08
CA ARG A 353 20.48 0.13 -0.98
C ARG A 353 21.63 -0.88 -1.04
N ASN A 354 21.88 -1.61 0.05
CA ASN A 354 22.98 -2.58 0.10
C ASN A 354 22.56 -3.92 -0.46
N THR A 355 21.47 -4.48 0.08
CA THR A 355 20.94 -5.75 -0.43
C THR A 355 20.12 -5.55 -1.68
N PHE A 356 19.68 -4.33 -1.98
CA PHE A 356 18.75 -4.00 -3.05
C PHE A 356 17.46 -4.82 -2.94
N LEU A 357 16.76 -4.65 -1.82
CA LEU A 357 15.50 -5.32 -1.53
C LEU A 357 14.53 -4.34 -0.87
N TRP A 358 13.29 -4.33 -1.35
CA TRP A 358 12.21 -3.56 -0.73
C TRP A 358 11.88 -4.07 0.68
N ARG A 359 11.40 -3.17 1.53
CA ARG A 359 10.95 -3.45 2.90
C ARG A 359 10.05 -2.35 3.40
N ASN A 360 9.34 -2.62 4.49
CA ASN A 360 8.68 -1.58 5.27
C ASN A 360 9.67 -0.48 5.67
N ALA A 361 9.20 0.76 5.62
CA ALA A 361 9.97 1.91 6.04
C ALA A 361 10.40 1.76 7.52
N PRO A 362 11.58 2.28 7.92
CA PRO A 362 12.06 2.17 9.30
C PRO A 362 11.04 2.69 10.32
N GLN A 363 11.02 2.12 11.52
CA GLN A 363 10.12 2.54 12.62
C GLN A 363 8.63 2.51 12.24
N THR A 364 8.23 1.56 11.40
CA THR A 364 6.82 1.29 11.09
C THR A 364 6.52 -0.18 11.37
N HIS A 365 5.27 -0.47 11.69
CA HIS A 365 4.78 -1.83 11.91
C HIS A 365 3.78 -2.20 10.82
N PRO A 366 3.97 -3.31 10.09
CA PRO A 366 3.00 -3.74 9.11
C PRO A 366 1.75 -4.29 9.81
N HIS A 367 0.64 -4.36 9.07
CA HIS A 367 -0.61 -5.00 9.51
C HIS A 367 -1.24 -4.38 10.77
N HIS A 368 -1.22 -3.05 10.84
CA HIS A 368 -1.81 -2.31 11.96
C HIS A 368 -3.33 -2.25 11.85
N ASP A 369 -4.06 -2.79 12.83
CA ASP A 369 -5.53 -2.76 12.86
C ASP A 369 -6.06 -1.57 13.67
N PHE A 370 -6.67 -0.61 12.97
CA PHE A 370 -7.29 0.58 13.57
C PHE A 370 -8.48 0.27 14.47
N ALA A 371 -9.13 -0.89 14.27
CA ALA A 371 -10.17 -1.35 15.17
C ALA A 371 -9.61 -1.94 16.48
N ASP A 372 -8.36 -2.39 16.51
CA ASP A 372 -7.76 -2.84 17.77
C ASP A 372 -7.10 -1.68 18.51
N GLN A 373 -6.33 -0.85 17.79
CA GLN A 373 -5.71 0.37 18.33
C GLN A 373 -6.00 1.54 17.40
N THR A 374 -6.69 2.56 17.90
CA THR A 374 -7.10 3.71 17.08
C THR A 374 -5.90 4.58 16.71
N LEU A 375 -6.04 5.45 15.69
CA LEU A 375 -5.00 6.42 15.34
C LEU A 375 -4.50 7.19 16.58
N ARG A 376 -5.43 7.69 17.41
CA ARG A 376 -5.12 8.43 18.64
C ARG A 376 -4.33 7.63 19.69
N GLN A 377 -4.38 6.30 19.63
CA GLN A 377 -3.74 5.38 20.59
C GLN A 377 -2.39 4.86 20.11
N THR A 378 -1.96 5.19 18.89
CA THR A 378 -0.81 4.56 18.24
C THR A 378 0.28 5.59 17.86
N PRO A 379 1.20 5.91 18.80
CA PRO A 379 2.24 6.94 18.62
C PRO A 379 3.05 6.86 17.33
N TRP A 380 3.44 5.66 16.89
CA TRP A 380 4.32 5.50 15.72
C TRP A 380 3.67 5.90 14.40
N LEU A 381 2.33 6.01 14.33
CA LEU A 381 1.60 6.52 13.15
C LEU A 381 1.67 8.04 12.99
N HIS A 382 2.15 8.76 14.01
CA HIS A 382 2.20 10.22 13.99
C HIS A 382 3.50 10.75 13.38
N ARG A 383 4.53 9.93 13.22
CA ARG A 383 5.75 10.30 12.50
C ARG A 383 5.49 10.36 10.99
N ARG A 384 6.04 11.36 10.28
CA ARG A 384 6.06 11.32 8.81
C ARG A 384 6.98 10.19 8.36
N VAL A 385 6.48 9.35 7.45
CA VAL A 385 7.21 8.24 6.86
C VAL A 385 7.57 8.61 5.42
N ASP A 386 8.86 8.79 5.17
CA ASP A 386 9.37 9.02 3.81
C ASP A 386 9.61 7.67 3.11
N VAL A 387 9.31 7.60 1.81
CA VAL A 387 9.31 6.37 1.00
C VAL A 387 10.22 6.50 -0.22
N ASP A 388 10.61 5.36 -0.81
CA ASP A 388 11.32 5.35 -2.10
C ASP A 388 10.38 5.22 -3.31
N TYR A 389 9.23 4.59 -3.11
CA TYR A 389 8.21 4.34 -4.13
C TYR A 389 6.85 4.14 -3.46
N ASN A 390 5.80 4.06 -4.28
CA ASN A 390 4.50 3.54 -3.87
C ASN A 390 4.06 2.51 -4.91
N ALA A 391 3.51 1.40 -4.45
CA ALA A 391 2.97 0.40 -5.36
C ALA A 391 1.77 0.93 -6.15
N TRP A 392 1.48 0.27 -7.26
CA TRP A 392 0.54 0.77 -8.27
C TRP A 392 -0.94 0.45 -8.02
N TRP A 393 -1.26 -0.20 -6.90
CA TRP A 393 -2.65 -0.33 -6.42
C TRP A 393 -3.36 1.03 -6.28
N MET A 394 -2.59 2.09 -6.00
CA MET A 394 -3.03 3.48 -6.07
C MET A 394 -1.81 4.42 -6.14
N CYS A 395 -1.45 4.91 -7.32
CA CYS A 395 -0.32 5.82 -7.49
C CYS A 395 -0.60 6.86 -8.58
N LEU A 396 -0.62 8.14 -8.19
CA LEU A 396 -0.79 9.27 -9.09
C LEU A 396 0.58 9.77 -9.56
N ILE A 397 0.74 9.86 -10.87
CA ILE A 397 1.92 10.35 -11.57
C ILE A 397 1.49 11.59 -12.37
N PRO A 398 2.06 12.79 -12.11
CA PRO A 398 1.81 13.96 -12.94
C PRO A 398 2.19 13.69 -14.40
N ARG A 399 1.40 14.18 -15.36
CA ARG A 399 1.64 13.95 -16.80
C ARG A 399 3.06 14.33 -17.21
N MET A 400 3.53 15.50 -16.79
CA MET A 400 4.89 15.96 -17.09
C MET A 400 5.99 15.02 -16.55
N VAL A 401 5.74 14.35 -15.42
CA VAL A 401 6.68 13.39 -14.84
C VAL A 401 6.69 12.10 -15.65
N ALA A 402 5.53 11.66 -16.13
CA ALA A 402 5.44 10.51 -17.05
C ALA A 402 6.13 10.79 -18.40
N GLU A 403 6.03 12.01 -18.93
CA GLU A 403 6.69 12.42 -20.16
C GLU A 403 8.23 12.46 -20.01
N ASP A 404 8.76 12.94 -18.88
CA ASP A 404 10.21 12.98 -18.63
C ASP A 404 10.79 11.57 -18.30
N LEU A 405 10.07 10.76 -17.53
CA LEU A 405 10.55 9.45 -17.09
C LEU A 405 10.35 8.31 -18.10
N GLY A 406 9.42 8.46 -19.04
CA GLY A 406 8.99 7.39 -19.93
C GLY A 406 8.16 6.31 -19.23
N LEU A 407 7.80 5.28 -19.98
CA LEU A 407 6.92 4.17 -19.59
C LEU A 407 7.56 3.21 -18.58
N PRO A 408 6.76 2.38 -17.87
CA PRO A 408 7.26 1.24 -17.08
C PRO A 408 8.28 0.37 -17.81
N LEU A 409 9.19 -0.26 -17.06
CA LEU A 409 10.06 -1.29 -17.63
C LEU A 409 9.25 -2.54 -18.02
N PRO A 410 9.63 -3.27 -19.08
CA PRO A 410 8.95 -4.49 -19.53
C PRO A 410 9.27 -5.71 -18.64
N LEU A 411 8.74 -5.73 -17.41
CA LEU A 411 9.10 -6.69 -16.36
C LEU A 411 8.06 -7.79 -16.08
N PHE A 412 6.91 -7.77 -16.75
CA PHE A 412 5.72 -8.60 -16.48
C PHE A 412 5.07 -8.26 -15.13
N ILE A 413 5.68 -8.59 -13.99
CA ILE A 413 5.18 -8.21 -12.64
C ILE A 413 6.34 -7.95 -11.68
N LYS A 414 6.07 -7.22 -10.57
CA LYS A 414 7.00 -6.94 -9.46
C LYS A 414 8.16 -6.04 -9.88
N TRP A 415 8.59 -5.18 -8.95
CA TRP A 415 9.71 -4.24 -9.07
C TRP A 415 9.54 -3.11 -10.08
N ASP A 416 8.50 -3.14 -10.92
CA ASP A 416 8.17 -2.09 -11.86
C ASP A 416 7.79 -0.78 -11.14
N ASP A 417 6.98 -0.88 -10.09
CA ASP A 417 6.64 0.22 -9.19
C ASP A 417 7.86 0.79 -8.44
N ALA A 418 8.66 -0.08 -7.84
CA ALA A 418 9.86 0.28 -7.09
C ALA A 418 10.89 0.93 -8.02
N GLU A 419 11.14 0.35 -9.19
CA GLU A 419 12.05 0.93 -10.18
C GLU A 419 11.59 2.31 -10.64
N TYR A 420 10.30 2.48 -10.91
CA TYR A 420 9.75 3.76 -11.34
C TYR A 420 9.92 4.84 -10.27
N GLY A 421 9.69 4.51 -8.99
CA GLY A 421 9.96 5.42 -7.87
C GLY A 421 11.45 5.78 -7.73
N LEU A 422 12.35 4.81 -7.92
CA LEU A 422 13.79 5.06 -7.93
C LEU A 422 14.24 5.93 -9.10
N ARG A 423 13.66 5.70 -10.29
CA ARG A 423 13.90 6.47 -11.50
C ARG A 423 13.37 7.90 -11.38
N ALA A 424 12.20 8.08 -10.78
CA ALA A 424 11.66 9.39 -10.44
C ALA A 424 12.62 10.15 -9.52
N ARG A 425 13.10 9.48 -8.45
CA ARG A 425 14.05 10.06 -7.50
C ARG A 425 15.37 10.48 -8.13
N SER A 426 15.88 9.74 -9.11
CA SER A 426 17.13 10.10 -9.80
C SER A 426 16.99 11.32 -10.72
N ARG A 427 15.76 11.69 -11.10
CA ARG A 427 15.41 12.93 -11.83
C ARG A 427 14.94 14.07 -10.93
N GLY A 428 14.93 13.88 -9.61
CA GLY A 428 14.54 14.90 -8.64
C GLY A 428 13.08 14.82 -8.19
N TYR A 429 12.23 14.03 -8.85
CA TYR A 429 10.84 13.83 -8.43
C TYR A 429 10.77 12.90 -7.23
N ARG A 430 10.10 13.33 -6.17
CA ARG A 430 9.92 12.52 -4.95
C ARG A 430 8.65 11.68 -5.03
N THR A 431 8.50 10.78 -4.08
CA THR A 431 7.27 10.00 -3.87
C THR A 431 6.82 10.20 -2.43
N ALA A 432 5.52 10.41 -2.22
CA ALA A 432 4.91 10.35 -0.89
C ALA A 432 3.76 9.35 -0.89
N THR A 433 3.80 8.41 0.04
CA THR A 433 2.63 7.60 0.42
C THR A 433 1.85 8.38 1.46
N VAL A 434 0.69 8.93 1.09
CA VAL A 434 -0.03 9.91 1.93
C VAL A 434 -1.11 9.21 2.76
N PRO A 435 -1.01 9.20 4.10
CA PRO A 435 -2.03 8.62 4.96
C PRO A 435 -3.40 9.28 4.77
N GLY A 436 -4.46 8.48 4.84
CA GLY A 436 -5.82 8.92 4.54
C GLY A 436 -6.16 8.90 3.05
N ILE A 437 -5.19 8.67 2.16
CA ILE A 437 -5.42 8.22 0.78
C ILE A 437 -5.26 6.72 0.78
N GLY A 438 -6.29 5.97 0.41
CA GLY A 438 -6.13 4.53 0.32
C GLY A 438 -7.30 3.79 -0.31
N ILE A 439 -7.02 2.53 -0.60
CA ILE A 439 -7.95 1.55 -1.13
C ILE A 439 -7.83 0.27 -0.29
N TRP A 440 -8.82 -0.62 -0.39
CA TRP A 440 -8.63 -1.97 0.12
C TRP A 440 -8.21 -2.90 -1.02
N HIS A 441 -7.18 -3.69 -0.78
CA HIS A 441 -6.70 -4.70 -1.74
C HIS A 441 -6.35 -6.01 -0.99
N MET A 442 -6.22 -7.11 -1.72
CA MET A 442 -5.81 -8.38 -1.11
C MET A 442 -4.40 -8.27 -0.53
N SER A 443 -4.25 -8.62 0.75
CA SER A 443 -2.96 -8.63 1.42
C SER A 443 -2.07 -9.76 0.87
N PHE A 444 -0.76 -9.51 0.80
CA PHE A 444 0.24 -10.51 0.42
C PHE A 444 0.48 -11.57 1.52
N MET A 445 -0.12 -11.40 2.71
CA MET A 445 0.10 -12.25 3.89
C MET A 445 -0.22 -13.73 3.69
N GLU A 446 -1.14 -14.06 2.78
CA GLU A 446 -1.57 -15.45 2.53
C GLU A 446 -1.02 -16.03 1.22
N LYS A 447 -0.24 -15.25 0.45
CA LYS A 447 0.34 -15.69 -0.82
C LYS A 447 1.83 -16.00 -0.63
N ASP A 448 2.26 -17.21 -0.96
CA ASP A 448 3.69 -17.53 -1.06
C ASP A 448 4.27 -17.11 -2.41
N ASP A 449 4.40 -15.80 -2.62
CA ASP A 449 4.99 -15.27 -3.85
C ASP A 449 6.51 -15.47 -3.92
N THR A 450 7.13 -16.01 -2.86
CA THR A 450 8.58 -16.22 -2.78
C THR A 450 9.03 -17.61 -3.21
N SER A 451 8.12 -18.61 -3.19
CA SER A 451 8.40 -19.99 -3.62
C SER A 451 7.57 -20.43 -4.84
N ASP A 452 6.51 -19.70 -5.20
CA ASP A 452 5.69 -20.00 -6.38
C ASP A 452 6.32 -19.50 -7.70
N TRP A 453 5.50 -19.44 -8.76
CA TRP A 453 5.92 -18.96 -10.08
C TRP A 453 6.42 -17.50 -10.08
N GLN A 454 5.99 -16.68 -9.12
CA GLN A 454 6.39 -15.29 -8.98
C GLN A 454 7.84 -15.15 -8.50
N ALA A 455 8.41 -16.20 -7.89
CA ALA A 455 9.80 -16.23 -7.48
C ALA A 455 10.73 -15.81 -8.63
N TYR A 456 10.52 -16.34 -9.84
CA TYR A 456 11.28 -15.95 -11.03
C TYR A 456 11.36 -14.41 -11.19
N PHE A 457 10.22 -13.73 -11.11
CA PHE A 457 10.13 -12.28 -11.31
C PHE A 457 10.79 -11.52 -10.15
N HIS A 458 10.60 -11.97 -8.91
CA HIS A 458 11.28 -11.38 -7.75
C HIS A 458 12.79 -11.36 -7.90
N TYR A 459 13.41 -12.41 -8.47
CA TYR A 459 14.86 -12.45 -8.67
C TYR A 459 15.29 -11.70 -9.92
N ARG A 460 14.71 -11.99 -11.10
CA ARG A 460 15.14 -11.33 -12.35
C ARG A 460 15.01 -9.81 -12.22
N ASN A 461 13.84 -9.34 -11.80
CA ASN A 461 13.52 -7.93 -11.81
C ASN A 461 14.25 -7.16 -10.70
N ARG A 462 14.54 -7.80 -9.56
CA ARG A 462 15.46 -7.25 -8.54
C ARG A 462 16.84 -6.96 -9.12
N PHE A 463 17.41 -7.89 -9.87
CA PHE A 463 18.72 -7.71 -10.47
C PHE A 463 18.70 -6.68 -11.61
N VAL A 464 17.63 -6.60 -12.41
CA VAL A 464 17.44 -5.54 -13.41
C VAL A 464 17.39 -4.17 -12.73
N ALA A 465 16.53 -3.99 -11.73
CA ALA A 465 16.41 -2.73 -11.00
C ALA A 465 17.72 -2.37 -10.25
N ALA A 466 18.43 -3.37 -9.69
CA ALA A 466 19.73 -3.18 -9.07
C ALA A 466 20.81 -2.78 -10.08
N ALA A 467 20.74 -3.29 -11.31
CA ALA A 467 21.69 -2.90 -12.35
C ALA A 467 21.51 -1.43 -12.74
N LEU A 468 20.27 -0.95 -12.78
CA LEU A 468 19.93 0.44 -13.08
C LEU A 468 20.29 1.39 -11.93
N HIS A 469 19.81 1.09 -10.72
CA HIS A 469 19.78 2.04 -9.59
C HIS A 469 20.55 1.58 -8.35
N GLY A 470 21.11 0.37 -8.38
CA GLY A 470 21.74 -0.27 -7.23
C GLY A 470 23.23 0.01 -7.09
N PRO A 471 23.87 -0.67 -6.11
CA PRO A 471 25.25 -0.39 -5.70
C PRO A 471 26.26 -0.73 -6.80
N GLU A 472 27.39 -0.03 -6.77
CA GLU A 472 28.58 -0.35 -7.59
C GLU A 472 29.13 -1.75 -7.25
N ASP A 473 29.17 -2.11 -5.96
CA ASP A 473 29.61 -3.44 -5.49
C ASP A 473 28.39 -4.34 -5.18
N PRO A 474 28.20 -5.46 -5.93
CA PRO A 474 27.05 -6.34 -5.75
C PRO A 474 27.21 -7.35 -4.61
N LYS A 475 28.32 -7.35 -3.85
CA LYS A 475 28.60 -8.40 -2.85
C LYS A 475 27.47 -8.62 -1.85
N ALA A 476 26.84 -7.56 -1.37
CA ALA A 476 25.74 -7.67 -0.41
C ALA A 476 24.48 -8.29 -1.04
N LEU A 477 24.12 -7.85 -2.26
CA LEU A 477 23.06 -8.44 -3.09
C LEU A 477 23.32 -9.94 -3.34
N LEU A 478 24.50 -10.30 -3.85
CA LEU A 478 24.86 -11.69 -4.16
C LEU A 478 24.86 -12.59 -2.92
N ARG A 479 25.34 -12.08 -1.78
CA ARG A 479 25.32 -12.81 -0.52
C ARG A 479 23.89 -13.02 -0.02
N ASP A 480 23.03 -12.02 -0.15
CA ASP A 480 21.61 -12.16 0.21
C ASP A 480 20.91 -13.19 -0.68
N THR A 481 21.14 -13.15 -2.00
CA THR A 481 20.58 -14.14 -2.93
C THR A 481 21.05 -15.55 -2.58
N LEU A 482 22.34 -15.76 -2.33
CA LEU A 482 22.86 -17.07 -1.94
C LEU A 482 22.22 -17.58 -0.64
N LYS A 483 22.00 -16.71 0.35
CA LYS A 483 21.31 -17.08 1.60
C LYS A 483 19.88 -17.54 1.35
N ARG A 484 19.16 -16.85 0.45
CA ARG A 484 17.78 -17.21 0.09
C ARG A 484 17.73 -18.51 -0.69
N THR A 485 18.61 -18.71 -1.67
CA THR A 485 18.76 -19.97 -2.39
C THR A 485 19.03 -21.13 -1.42
N LEU A 486 19.95 -20.95 -0.47
CA LEU A 486 20.22 -21.97 0.54
C LEU A 486 19.00 -22.26 1.42
N ARG A 487 18.22 -21.23 1.78
CA ARG A 487 16.96 -21.41 2.51
C ARG A 487 15.98 -22.28 1.72
N HIS A 488 15.73 -21.98 0.45
CA HIS A 488 14.82 -22.78 -0.40
C HIS A 488 15.29 -24.23 -0.54
N LEU A 489 16.58 -24.45 -0.76
CA LEU A 489 17.16 -25.79 -0.81
C LEU A 489 16.93 -26.58 0.49
N LEU A 490 17.06 -25.93 1.64
CA LEU A 490 16.81 -26.55 2.96
C LEU A 490 15.33 -26.74 3.27
N LEU A 491 14.44 -26.03 2.56
CA LEU A 491 12.99 -26.21 2.60
C LEU A 491 12.47 -27.21 1.55
N MET A 492 13.38 -27.83 0.78
CA MET A 492 13.06 -28.72 -0.35
C MET A 492 12.19 -28.05 -1.44
N GLU A 493 12.41 -26.74 -1.65
CA GLU A 493 11.73 -25.92 -2.68
C GLU A 493 12.57 -25.88 -3.94
N TYR A 494 12.77 -27.04 -4.58
CA TYR A 494 13.65 -27.18 -5.73
C TYR A 494 13.12 -26.49 -6.98
N SER A 495 11.78 -26.40 -7.14
CA SER A 495 11.17 -25.63 -8.21
C SER A 495 11.51 -24.13 -8.08
N ALA A 496 11.44 -23.56 -6.86
CA ALA A 496 11.76 -22.16 -6.61
C ALA A 496 13.23 -21.84 -6.95
N VAL A 497 14.16 -22.75 -6.65
CA VAL A 497 15.57 -22.61 -7.00
C VAL A 497 15.79 -22.75 -8.51
N ALA A 498 15.07 -23.65 -9.19
CA ALA A 498 15.14 -23.76 -10.64
C ALA A 498 14.63 -22.49 -11.34
N LEU A 499 13.56 -21.88 -10.80
CA LEU A 499 13.05 -20.59 -11.25
C LEU A 499 14.02 -19.44 -10.97
N GLN A 500 14.74 -19.46 -9.85
CA GLN A 500 15.86 -18.55 -9.58
C GLN A 500 16.98 -18.68 -10.62
N GLU A 501 17.39 -19.91 -10.93
CA GLU A 501 18.42 -20.16 -11.93
C GLU A 501 18.00 -19.64 -13.32
N MET A 502 16.73 -19.84 -13.70
CA MET A 502 16.15 -19.32 -14.92
C MET A 502 16.12 -17.79 -14.92
N ALA A 503 15.70 -17.17 -13.82
CA ALA A 503 15.64 -15.72 -13.65
C ALA A 503 17.01 -15.05 -13.78
N LEU A 504 18.05 -15.61 -13.14
CA LEU A 504 19.41 -15.10 -13.21
C LEU A 504 20.04 -15.31 -14.59
N ARG A 505 19.68 -16.38 -15.30
CA ARG A 505 20.10 -16.60 -16.69
C ARG A 505 19.48 -15.55 -17.62
N ASP A 506 18.19 -15.27 -17.47
CA ASP A 506 17.51 -14.27 -18.29
C ASP A 506 18.00 -12.84 -17.97
N PHE A 507 18.37 -12.57 -16.71
CA PHE A 507 19.06 -11.32 -16.37
C PHE A 507 20.44 -11.19 -17.05
N LEU A 508 21.23 -12.27 -17.08
CA LEU A 508 22.53 -12.32 -17.75
C LEU A 508 22.44 -12.17 -19.27
N ALA A 509 21.32 -12.60 -19.89
CA ALA A 509 21.07 -12.41 -21.31
C ALA A 509 21.05 -10.91 -21.68
N GLY A 510 20.58 -10.05 -20.78
CA GLY A 510 20.65 -8.59 -20.89
C GLY A 510 19.32 -7.92 -21.26
N PRO A 511 19.33 -6.57 -21.37
CA PRO A 511 18.11 -5.77 -21.53
C PRO A 511 17.30 -6.11 -22.80
N GLU A 512 17.96 -6.48 -23.89
CA GLU A 512 17.34 -6.81 -25.17
C GLU A 512 16.39 -8.01 -25.09
N ALA A 513 16.56 -8.87 -24.09
CA ALA A 513 15.71 -10.04 -23.88
C ALA A 513 14.39 -9.71 -23.17
N LEU A 514 14.23 -8.52 -22.56
CA LEU A 514 13.07 -8.19 -21.74
C LEU A 514 11.78 -8.13 -22.56
N PHE A 515 11.74 -7.35 -23.65
CA PHE A 515 10.56 -7.24 -24.50
C PHE A 515 10.15 -8.58 -25.14
N PRO A 516 11.04 -9.34 -25.79
CA PRO A 516 10.68 -10.65 -26.36
C PRO A 516 10.16 -11.66 -25.34
N LYS A 517 10.61 -11.58 -24.07
CA LYS A 517 10.18 -12.49 -23.01
C LYS A 517 8.77 -12.22 -22.51
N LEU A 518 8.28 -10.98 -22.55
CA LEU A 518 6.98 -10.60 -21.97
C LEU A 518 5.82 -11.56 -22.31
N PRO A 519 5.56 -11.92 -23.59
CA PRO A 519 4.38 -12.71 -23.93
C PRO A 519 4.51 -14.21 -23.60
N VAL A 520 5.74 -14.70 -23.44
CA VAL A 520 6.02 -16.16 -23.38
C VAL A 520 6.49 -16.63 -22.00
N VAL A 521 7.07 -15.74 -21.20
CA VAL A 521 7.80 -16.09 -19.97
C VAL A 521 6.93 -16.82 -18.94
N LEU A 522 5.65 -16.47 -18.81
CA LEU A 522 4.75 -17.14 -17.86
C LEU A 522 4.54 -18.62 -18.23
N GLY A 523 4.42 -18.93 -19.52
CA GLY A 523 4.29 -20.31 -20.00
C GLY A 523 5.56 -21.12 -19.72
N GLU A 524 6.73 -20.55 -19.99
CA GLU A 524 8.02 -21.17 -19.71
C GLU A 524 8.23 -21.44 -18.21
N ILE A 525 7.88 -20.48 -17.34
CA ILE A 525 7.96 -20.63 -15.87
C ILE A 525 7.06 -21.77 -15.39
N ARG A 526 5.81 -21.83 -15.86
CA ARG A 526 4.85 -22.88 -15.47
C ARG A 526 5.34 -24.26 -15.91
N ALA A 527 5.82 -24.37 -17.14
CA ALA A 527 6.40 -25.61 -17.65
C ALA A 527 7.61 -26.04 -16.81
N LYS A 528 8.51 -25.09 -16.50
CA LYS A 528 9.70 -25.38 -15.69
C LYS A 528 9.34 -25.83 -14.28
N ARG A 529 8.35 -25.18 -13.66
CA ARG A 529 7.88 -25.53 -12.31
C ARG A 529 7.26 -26.93 -12.27
N ALA A 530 6.53 -27.32 -13.32
CA ALA A 530 5.90 -28.64 -13.41
C ALA A 530 6.88 -29.82 -13.53
N GLU A 531 8.17 -29.57 -13.77
CA GLU A 531 9.23 -30.60 -13.75
C GLU A 531 9.58 -31.08 -12.33
N TYR A 532 9.05 -30.44 -11.28
CA TYR A 532 9.41 -30.66 -9.88
C TYR A 532 8.18 -30.98 -9.03
N ASP A 533 8.35 -31.87 -8.03
CA ASP A 533 7.25 -32.27 -7.14
C ASP A 533 6.68 -31.09 -6.33
N ASP A 534 7.54 -30.20 -5.83
CA ASP A 534 7.13 -29.01 -5.10
C ASP A 534 6.44 -27.96 -6.00
N GLY A 535 6.49 -28.16 -7.31
CA GLY A 535 5.78 -27.38 -8.31
C GLY A 535 4.37 -27.87 -8.64
N CYS A 536 4.02 -29.09 -8.22
CA CYS A 536 2.77 -29.79 -8.52
C CYS A 536 1.97 -30.04 -7.22
N PRO A 537 1.22 -29.05 -6.72
CA PRO A 537 0.42 -29.23 -5.51
C PRO A 537 -0.69 -30.28 -5.72
N LEU A 538 -0.94 -31.04 -4.68
CA LEU A 538 -2.04 -32.00 -4.51
C LEU A 538 -3.20 -31.32 -3.77
N ASP A 539 -4.43 -31.82 -3.92
CA ASP A 539 -5.59 -31.26 -3.23
C ASP A 539 -5.54 -31.59 -1.72
N SER A 540 -5.01 -32.76 -1.36
CA SER A 540 -4.93 -33.20 0.03
C SER A 540 -3.70 -34.04 0.35
N ALA A 541 -3.24 -33.97 1.61
CA ALA A 541 -2.22 -34.88 2.15
C ALA A 541 -2.67 -36.36 2.16
N THR A 542 -3.97 -36.62 2.00
CA THR A 542 -4.52 -37.98 1.89
C THR A 542 -4.28 -38.63 0.53
N GLU A 543 -3.81 -37.87 -0.47
CA GLU A 543 -3.43 -38.41 -1.78
C GLU A 543 -2.06 -39.10 -1.77
N VAL A 544 -1.30 -38.94 -0.68
CA VAL A 544 -0.06 -39.68 -0.43
C VAL A 544 -0.24 -40.63 0.76
N PRO A 545 0.59 -41.68 0.89
CA PRO A 545 0.54 -42.57 2.04
C PRO A 545 0.66 -41.81 3.37
N LEU A 546 0.00 -42.32 4.41
CA LEU A 546 0.07 -41.71 5.74
C LEU A 546 1.47 -41.90 6.35
N SER A 547 1.94 -40.86 7.05
CA SER A 547 3.15 -40.95 7.87
C SER A 547 3.02 -42.05 8.93
N HIS A 548 4.15 -42.71 9.23
CA HIS A 548 4.24 -43.72 10.27
C HIS A 548 4.38 -43.13 11.69
N LEU A 549 4.38 -41.80 11.85
CA LEU A 549 4.44 -41.15 13.16
C LEU A 549 3.15 -41.38 13.96
N ASP A 550 3.28 -41.59 15.27
CA ASP A 550 2.14 -41.52 16.17
C ASP A 550 1.62 -40.07 16.30
N GLU A 551 0.40 -39.92 16.81
CA GLU A 551 -0.29 -38.63 16.93
C GLU A 551 0.48 -37.60 17.77
N MET A 552 1.16 -38.04 18.83
CA MET A 552 1.93 -37.14 19.70
C MET A 552 3.18 -36.64 18.97
N ALA A 553 3.92 -37.54 18.33
CA ALA A 553 5.10 -37.21 17.56
C ALA A 553 4.77 -36.31 16.36
N ALA A 554 3.62 -36.53 15.70
CA ALA A 554 3.12 -35.72 14.60
C ALA A 554 2.77 -34.27 15.00
N GLN A 555 2.48 -34.01 16.27
CA GLN A 555 2.17 -32.66 16.79
C GLN A 555 3.40 -31.93 17.38
N MET A 556 4.46 -32.65 17.74
CA MET A 556 5.66 -32.08 18.35
C MET A 556 6.67 -31.54 17.32
N PHE A 557 6.91 -30.24 17.29
CA PHE A 557 7.89 -29.59 16.41
C PHE A 557 9.11 -29.08 17.19
N PRO A 558 10.32 -29.07 16.60
CA PRO A 558 11.49 -28.52 17.27
C PRO A 558 11.37 -27.00 17.42
N GLU A 559 11.83 -26.48 18.56
CA GLU A 559 11.90 -25.04 18.79
C GLU A 559 12.88 -24.34 17.82
N PRO A 560 12.60 -23.08 17.43
CA PRO A 560 13.51 -22.30 16.61
C PRO A 560 14.89 -22.17 17.27
N PRO A 561 16.00 -22.38 16.54
CA PRO A 561 17.33 -22.18 17.11
C PRO A 561 17.55 -20.68 17.40
N VAL A 562 17.71 -20.33 18.68
CA VAL A 562 17.96 -18.93 19.12
C VAL A 562 19.46 -18.69 19.30
N GLY A 563 19.95 -17.56 18.78
CA GLY A 563 21.35 -17.13 18.90
C GLY A 563 22.27 -17.64 17.79
N LYS A 564 23.34 -16.87 17.51
CA LYS A 564 24.23 -17.07 16.34
C LYS A 564 24.85 -18.47 16.29
N VAL A 565 25.26 -19.01 17.43
CA VAL A 565 25.92 -20.34 17.50
C VAL A 565 24.92 -21.47 17.22
N ALA A 566 23.72 -21.42 17.80
CA ALA A 566 22.70 -22.45 17.58
C ALA A 566 22.21 -22.45 16.13
N ILE A 567 22.00 -21.26 15.55
CA ILE A 567 21.64 -21.09 14.13
C ILE A 567 22.74 -21.67 13.24
N ALA A 568 24.01 -21.33 13.48
CA ALA A 568 25.13 -21.84 12.69
C ALA A 568 25.26 -23.37 12.79
N LYS A 569 25.18 -23.95 14.00
CA LYS A 569 25.20 -25.40 14.21
C LYS A 569 24.02 -26.09 13.52
N GLY A 570 22.82 -25.53 13.64
CA GLY A 570 21.61 -26.03 12.98
C GLY A 570 21.75 -26.02 11.46
N LEU A 571 22.27 -24.93 10.90
CA LEU A 571 22.51 -24.78 9.47
C LEU A 571 23.53 -25.80 8.96
N VAL A 572 24.67 -25.95 9.64
CA VAL A 572 25.69 -26.95 9.29
C VAL A 572 25.10 -28.36 9.33
N LYS A 573 24.33 -28.69 10.38
CA LYS A 573 23.68 -30.00 10.49
C LYS A 573 22.68 -30.24 9.35
N GLY A 574 21.85 -29.25 9.02
CA GLY A 574 20.89 -29.31 7.91
C GLY A 574 21.56 -29.50 6.55
N VAL A 575 22.64 -28.76 6.29
CA VAL A 575 23.44 -28.93 5.05
C VAL A 575 24.09 -30.30 4.99
N LEU A 576 24.73 -30.76 6.07
CA LEU A 576 25.35 -32.08 6.13
C LEU A 576 24.35 -33.21 5.92
N HIS A 577 23.14 -33.09 6.48
CA HIS A 577 22.06 -34.04 6.25
C HIS A 577 21.62 -34.06 4.78
N ASN A 578 21.46 -32.89 4.15
CA ASN A 578 21.13 -32.78 2.72
C ASN A 578 22.20 -33.33 1.77
N LEU A 579 23.45 -33.47 2.24
CA LEU A 579 24.55 -34.10 1.50
C LEU A 579 24.65 -35.62 1.71
N ARG A 580 23.85 -36.21 2.62
CA ARG A 580 23.79 -37.67 2.80
C ARG A 580 22.75 -38.29 1.86
N PRO A 581 22.85 -39.60 1.54
CA PRO A 581 21.76 -40.32 0.86
C PRO A 581 20.45 -40.18 1.64
N SER A 582 19.32 -40.12 0.95
CA SER A 582 17.98 -40.25 1.56
C SER A 582 17.58 -41.71 1.67
N ASP A 583 16.72 -42.02 2.63
CA ASP A 583 16.09 -43.33 2.73
C ASP A 583 15.08 -43.51 1.56
N PRO A 584 15.19 -44.59 0.76
CA PRO A 584 14.22 -44.87 -0.30
C PRO A 584 12.77 -44.98 0.19
N ALA A 585 12.53 -45.43 1.42
CA ALA A 585 11.17 -45.54 1.98
C ALA A 585 10.52 -44.17 2.13
N ASP A 586 11.30 -43.17 2.55
CA ASP A 586 10.84 -41.80 2.76
C ASP A 586 10.53 -41.08 1.43
N GLN A 587 10.95 -41.62 0.28
CA GLN A 587 10.60 -41.06 -1.04
C GLN A 587 9.17 -41.42 -1.48
N VAL A 588 8.58 -42.45 -0.84
CA VAL A 588 7.24 -42.96 -1.13
C VAL A 588 6.26 -42.54 -0.03
N VAL A 589 6.66 -42.68 1.24
CA VAL A 589 5.85 -42.32 2.39
C VAL A 589 6.40 -41.03 3.01
N PRO A 590 5.61 -39.95 3.14
CA PRO A 590 6.06 -38.74 3.81
C PRO A 590 6.41 -39.05 5.27
N GLN A 591 7.58 -38.62 5.72
CA GLN A 591 7.93 -38.75 7.14
C GLN A 591 6.96 -37.95 8.02
N ARG A 592 6.44 -36.82 7.52
CA ARG A 592 5.57 -35.93 8.29
C ARG A 592 4.69 -35.04 7.42
N ASN A 593 3.52 -34.68 7.96
CA ASN A 593 2.69 -33.59 7.45
C ASN A 593 3.03 -32.29 8.19
N VAL A 594 3.36 -31.23 7.46
CA VAL A 594 3.86 -29.97 8.02
C VAL A 594 2.96 -28.83 7.51
N SER A 595 2.41 -28.05 8.44
CA SER A 595 1.65 -26.86 8.06
C SER A 595 2.57 -25.76 7.51
N SER A 596 2.02 -24.87 6.69
CA SER A 596 2.76 -23.71 6.13
C SER A 596 3.50 -22.90 7.22
N ARG A 597 2.88 -22.70 8.39
CA ARG A 597 3.49 -21.99 9.53
C ARG A 597 4.70 -22.74 10.10
N GLN A 598 4.64 -24.06 10.17
CA GLN A 598 5.69 -24.93 10.70
C GLN A 598 6.76 -25.31 9.66
N ALA A 599 6.56 -24.97 8.38
CA ALA A 599 7.49 -25.23 7.28
C ALA A 599 8.74 -24.32 7.34
N GLN A 600 9.52 -24.49 8.41
CA GLN A 600 10.73 -23.72 8.67
C GLN A 600 11.98 -24.53 8.35
N TRP A 601 13.07 -23.85 7.99
CA TRP A 601 14.29 -24.50 7.53
C TRP A 601 14.89 -25.46 8.57
N PHE A 602 14.77 -25.16 9.86
CA PHE A 602 15.29 -25.99 10.94
C PHE A 602 14.46 -27.26 11.20
N VAL A 603 13.21 -27.30 10.68
CA VAL A 603 12.35 -28.48 10.66
C VAL A 603 12.65 -29.31 9.42
N LEU A 604 12.43 -28.73 8.23
CA LEU A 604 12.50 -29.46 6.96
C LEU A 604 13.91 -29.93 6.60
N SER A 605 14.97 -29.20 7.00
CA SER A 605 16.35 -29.63 6.71
C SER A 605 16.82 -30.89 7.43
N ARG A 606 15.97 -31.46 8.29
CA ARG A 606 16.22 -32.71 9.03
C ARG A 606 15.35 -33.87 8.54
N LEU A 607 14.53 -33.63 7.53
CA LEU A 607 13.62 -34.60 6.94
C LEU A 607 14.11 -34.97 5.54
N ASP A 608 13.85 -36.22 5.17
CA ASP A 608 14.01 -36.75 3.82
C ASP A 608 12.76 -36.50 2.97
N SER A 609 11.58 -36.37 3.60
CA SER A 609 10.36 -35.99 2.91
C SER A 609 9.29 -35.43 3.85
N ALA A 610 8.41 -34.59 3.32
CA ALA A 610 7.25 -34.07 4.05
C ALA A 610 6.15 -33.60 3.08
N THR A 611 4.90 -33.74 3.48
CA THR A 611 3.85 -32.91 2.85
C THR A 611 3.87 -31.54 3.52
N VAL A 612 3.76 -30.49 2.72
CA VAL A 612 3.73 -29.11 3.21
C VAL A 612 2.48 -28.43 2.69
N THR A 613 1.62 -27.96 3.59
CA THR A 613 0.41 -27.22 3.21
C THR A 613 0.76 -25.92 2.50
N THR A 614 0.04 -25.60 1.43
CA THR A 614 0.15 -24.30 0.75
C THR A 614 -0.33 -23.19 1.70
N PRO A 615 0.23 -21.96 1.64
CA PRO A 615 -0.18 -20.91 2.59
C PRO A 615 -1.64 -20.45 2.50
N ASP A 616 -2.28 -20.63 1.35
CA ASP A 616 -3.73 -20.41 1.18
C ASP A 616 -4.60 -21.54 1.76
N GLY A 617 -3.99 -22.62 2.26
CA GLY A 617 -4.66 -23.77 2.87
C GLY A 617 -5.42 -24.66 1.90
N ARG A 618 -5.29 -24.45 0.58
CA ARG A 618 -6.10 -25.15 -0.43
C ARG A 618 -5.51 -26.49 -0.89
N GLY A 619 -4.25 -26.76 -0.58
CA GLY A 619 -3.61 -28.01 -0.97
C GLY A 619 -2.31 -28.26 -0.23
N VAL A 620 -1.56 -29.26 -0.70
CA VAL A 620 -0.25 -29.63 -0.15
C VAL A 620 0.76 -29.90 -1.27
N THR A 621 2.04 -29.61 -1.02
CA THR A 621 3.14 -30.07 -1.87
C THR A 621 3.85 -31.23 -1.21
N PHE A 622 4.09 -32.33 -1.92
CA PHE A 622 4.93 -33.41 -1.43
C PHE A 622 6.40 -33.09 -1.70
N ARG A 623 7.10 -32.60 -0.68
CA ARG A 623 8.49 -32.20 -0.79
C ARG A 623 9.41 -33.35 -0.43
N ARG A 624 10.35 -33.66 -1.32
CA ARG A 624 11.27 -34.80 -1.19
C ARG A 624 12.70 -34.32 -1.32
N ARG A 625 13.56 -34.81 -0.44
CA ARG A 625 14.98 -34.49 -0.43
C ARG A 625 15.70 -35.32 -1.50
N ASP A 626 16.35 -34.64 -2.42
CA ASP A 626 17.21 -35.26 -3.43
C ASP A 626 18.63 -34.67 -3.34
N ARG A 627 19.59 -35.50 -2.93
CA ARG A 627 21.00 -35.11 -2.78
C ARG A 627 21.61 -34.63 -4.10
N GLN A 628 21.34 -35.32 -5.20
CA GLN A 628 21.90 -34.97 -6.50
C GLN A 628 21.36 -33.63 -6.96
N LEU A 629 20.05 -33.43 -6.83
CA LEU A 629 19.38 -32.19 -7.18
C LEU A 629 19.84 -31.02 -6.30
N PHE A 630 19.86 -31.20 -4.98
CA PHE A 630 20.37 -30.21 -4.01
C PHE A 630 21.79 -29.76 -4.38
N THR A 631 22.69 -30.72 -4.61
CA THR A 631 24.09 -30.44 -4.90
C THR A 631 24.25 -29.77 -6.27
N ALA A 632 23.51 -30.23 -7.27
CA ALA A 632 23.56 -29.67 -8.62
C ALA A 632 23.04 -28.24 -8.67
N GLN A 633 21.89 -27.97 -8.05
CA GLN A 633 21.30 -26.62 -7.98
C GLN A 633 22.19 -25.65 -7.18
N LEU A 634 22.72 -26.08 -6.03
CA LEU A 634 23.65 -25.25 -5.26
C LEU A 634 24.89 -24.86 -6.08
N ARG A 635 25.50 -25.83 -6.79
CA ARG A 635 26.67 -25.56 -7.64
C ARG A 635 26.35 -24.61 -8.78
N ARG A 636 25.22 -24.81 -9.47
CA ARG A 636 24.78 -23.92 -10.58
C ARG A 636 24.49 -22.50 -10.08
N SER A 637 23.75 -22.38 -8.97
CA SER A 637 23.47 -21.09 -8.33
C SER A 637 24.76 -20.34 -7.95
N MET A 638 25.73 -21.03 -7.34
CA MET A 638 27.03 -20.43 -7.02
C MET A 638 27.81 -20.02 -8.27
N ALA A 639 27.77 -20.81 -9.34
CA ALA A 639 28.43 -20.48 -10.60
C ALA A 639 27.82 -19.22 -11.24
N GLN A 640 26.49 -19.15 -11.33
CA GLN A 640 25.76 -17.98 -11.85
C GLN A 640 26.02 -16.72 -11.02
N LEU A 641 26.00 -16.81 -9.68
CA LEU A 641 26.28 -15.65 -8.83
C LEU A 641 27.72 -15.15 -8.98
N ARG A 642 28.70 -16.04 -9.21
CA ARG A 642 30.07 -15.65 -9.54
C ARG A 642 30.17 -14.99 -10.91
N GLU A 643 29.44 -15.51 -11.89
CA GLU A 643 29.37 -14.92 -13.23
C GLU A 643 28.77 -13.51 -13.19
N ILE A 644 27.63 -13.33 -12.51
CA ILE A 644 27.03 -12.01 -12.29
C ILE A 644 28.00 -11.08 -11.58
N GLY A 645 28.67 -11.54 -10.52
CA GLY A 645 29.66 -10.73 -9.80
C GLY A 645 30.81 -10.25 -10.68
N LYS A 646 31.25 -11.06 -11.66
CA LYS A 646 32.28 -10.69 -12.64
C LYS A 646 31.75 -9.73 -13.72
N ALA A 647 30.56 -10.01 -14.24
CA ALA A 647 29.92 -9.25 -15.31
C ALA A 647 29.21 -7.97 -14.82
N TRP A 648 29.16 -7.71 -13.51
CA TRP A 648 28.33 -6.67 -12.91
C TRP A 648 28.55 -5.26 -13.49
N PRO A 649 29.79 -4.75 -13.66
CA PRO A 649 29.98 -3.42 -14.23
C PRO A 649 29.43 -3.30 -15.66
N GLU A 650 29.61 -4.36 -16.46
CA GLU A 650 29.14 -4.44 -17.84
C GLU A 650 27.62 -4.55 -17.91
N LEU A 651 27.00 -5.39 -17.07
CA LEU A 651 25.54 -5.50 -16.98
C LEU A 651 24.92 -4.15 -16.59
N ARG A 652 25.48 -3.45 -15.60
CA ARG A 652 25.01 -2.11 -15.21
C ARG A 652 25.07 -1.13 -16.37
N ARG A 653 26.19 -1.11 -17.11
CA ARG A 653 26.35 -0.28 -18.30
C ARG A 653 25.30 -0.60 -19.35
N ARG A 654 25.16 -1.87 -19.75
CA ARG A 654 24.17 -2.33 -20.75
C ARG A 654 22.74 -1.96 -20.38
N TYR A 655 22.31 -2.27 -19.15
CA TYR A 655 20.94 -1.97 -18.70
C TYR A 655 20.67 -0.46 -18.67
N ARG A 656 21.64 0.37 -18.23
CA ARG A 656 21.50 1.83 -18.21
C ARG A 656 21.44 2.42 -19.61
N GLU A 657 22.28 1.95 -20.53
CA GLU A 657 22.27 2.38 -21.93
C GLU A 657 20.96 2.00 -22.64
N ALA A 658 20.37 0.85 -22.31
CA ALA A 658 19.10 0.41 -22.87
C ALA A 658 17.86 1.06 -22.21
N GLN A 659 17.99 1.70 -21.04
CA GLN A 659 16.84 2.25 -20.30
C GLN A 659 15.97 3.20 -21.15
N PRO A 660 16.52 4.14 -21.96
CA PRO A 660 15.71 5.00 -22.83
C PRO A 660 14.87 4.23 -23.86
N GLU A 661 15.36 3.09 -24.36
CA GLU A 661 14.61 2.24 -25.29
C GLU A 661 13.54 1.43 -24.55
N LEU A 662 13.90 0.82 -23.42
CA LEU A 662 13.00 0.00 -22.59
C LEU A 662 11.81 0.79 -22.02
N THR A 663 11.97 2.09 -21.83
CA THR A 663 10.97 3.00 -21.29
C THR A 663 10.40 3.93 -22.36
N GLY A 664 10.92 3.85 -23.58
CA GLY A 664 10.52 4.71 -24.68
C GLY A 664 9.21 4.27 -25.33
N ARG A 665 8.54 5.24 -25.97
CA ARG A 665 7.31 5.02 -26.75
C ARG A 665 7.48 3.91 -27.79
N GLU A 666 8.54 3.99 -28.59
CA GLU A 666 8.78 3.07 -29.72
C GLU A 666 9.01 1.62 -29.25
N GLY A 667 9.75 1.45 -28.15
CA GLY A 667 10.02 0.15 -27.54
C GLY A 667 8.76 -0.57 -27.05
N TRP A 668 7.76 0.17 -26.57
CA TRP A 668 6.46 -0.40 -26.21
C TRP A 668 5.50 -0.51 -27.39
N ARG A 669 5.55 0.42 -28.35
CA ARG A 669 4.69 0.41 -29.54
C ARG A 669 4.80 -0.89 -30.32
N GLN A 670 6.00 -1.47 -30.46
CA GLN A 670 6.20 -2.76 -31.13
C GLN A 670 5.50 -3.94 -30.44
N ILE A 671 5.19 -3.84 -29.15
CA ILE A 671 4.47 -4.87 -28.39
C ILE A 671 2.97 -4.64 -28.48
N PHE A 672 2.50 -3.39 -28.41
CA PHE A 672 1.07 -3.06 -28.48
C PHE A 672 0.45 -3.17 -29.88
N GLN A 673 1.26 -3.11 -30.94
CA GLN A 673 0.80 -3.25 -32.33
C GLN A 673 0.82 -4.69 -32.85
N ARG A 674 1.28 -5.65 -32.05
CA ARG A 674 1.18 -7.10 -32.34
C ARG A 674 -0.13 -7.63 -31.80
#